data_AF-A0A834IMF4-F1
#
_entry.id   AF-A0A834IMF4-F1
#
_cell.length_a   1.000
_cell.length_b   1.000
_cell.length_c   1.000
_cell.angle_alpha   90.00
_cell.angle_beta   90.00
_cell.angle_gamma   90.00
#
_symmetry.space_group_name_H-M   'P 1'
#
loop_
_entity.id
_entity.type
_entity.pdbx_description
1 polymer ?
#
loop_
_entity_poly.entity_id
_entity_poly.type
_entity_poly.pdbx_seq_one_letter_code
_entity_poly.pdbx_strand_id
1 'polypeptide(L)'
;MPRYHPETVLKHANDLIERGQHKKALDTLQQVFLNKKYNYNWSEIMEPLMMLYLNLCVELNQLDCAKEGLVKYHKLVQFVNVTSLEKVMMAYLRAADSKVKGPLKQAARTIMPEMEVRSSAELLKCNQHVEDLYHQVARMALQFCLEYDGRRELKNICDILTQDFKDVCDAPIKLDNVSMFRLVTQRLHFQTCLRRMQVATQMQLWSEAYKTIKDMNYIISVFEEKLSFEAIDEYYEQVVTIFWYTRNYVFHASTLLKWLQVNKEQEFIAQDKLRALASRVLLATLAIPLLPDRPAFGRFIKDVKSPLKKAREMTVHLGLKKVPTRNNLLQDLMDANVISLATSKIQNLYKLLEVDFEPLKLCSSVNVIISYIKEVSEFVRTYASLQQYIPSLKEVTLVRLVKQVAQVYQTIQFSRLVDLAVFATPFYLERVLVEIAKHSDKKIRIDHGKQCIHFDVEFGEDRQEGELSDSYFHLIPNSGQIRYRLSEIATVLGQAVAVICHNKNKEENERTRNSMVMNYHKNALEERNRFDQRPKIVENFQRIRMENRMRIDEIQRALLLFGQNRPDRLKGVEQIIDRNFAGDVEEDEYSVKLKQILRIISEERIKLLNISLAKEKGNVVRYHNAELKKEQKRILLKGRRQEKERNANEKGSVSLSMTKTKTLNRNLNFGPRLTLM
;
A
#
# COMPACT_ATOMS: atom_id res chain seq x y z
N MET A 1 -13.77 55.42 22.61
CA MET A 1 -14.72 54.62 21.82
C MET A 1 -15.63 53.88 22.78
N PRO A 2 -16.97 53.98 22.67
CA PRO A 2 -17.82 53.93 23.86
C PRO A 2 -18.01 52.52 24.40
N ARG A 3 -18.05 52.44 25.74
CA ARG A 3 -18.24 51.24 26.55
C ARG A 3 -19.72 50.82 26.47
N TYR A 4 -20.15 50.23 25.37
CA TYR A 4 -21.54 49.78 25.26
C TYR A 4 -21.72 48.40 25.90
N HIS A 5 -22.72 48.30 26.78
CA HIS A 5 -23.24 47.03 27.27
C HIS A 5 -23.79 46.23 26.06
N PRO A 6 -23.69 44.88 26.01
CA PRO A 6 -24.13 44.09 24.85
C PRO A 6 -25.58 44.38 24.40
N GLU A 7 -26.47 44.73 25.34
CA GLU A 7 -27.86 45.14 25.03
C GLU A 7 -27.95 46.44 24.22
N THR A 8 -27.10 47.42 24.55
CA THR A 8 -27.06 48.70 23.83
C THR A 8 -26.48 48.52 22.43
N VAL A 9 -25.53 47.60 22.27
CA VAL A 9 -24.98 47.27 20.95
C VAL A 9 -26.00 46.55 20.09
N LEU A 10 -26.77 45.62 20.64
CA LEU A 10 -27.84 44.93 19.90
C LEU A 10 -28.89 45.91 19.38
N LYS A 11 -29.36 46.84 20.22
CA LYS A 11 -30.29 47.90 19.82
C LYS A 11 -29.69 48.80 18.73
N HIS A 12 -28.45 49.25 18.92
CA HIS A 12 -27.78 50.09 17.95
C HIS A 12 -27.55 49.39 16.60
N ALA A 13 -27.22 48.09 16.62
CA ALA A 13 -27.08 47.29 15.41
C ALA A 13 -28.41 47.16 14.67
N ASN A 14 -29.52 46.91 15.38
CA ASN A 14 -30.86 46.88 14.79
C ASN A 14 -31.26 48.23 14.18
N ASP A 15 -31.02 49.35 14.88
CA ASP A 15 -31.28 50.70 14.35
C ASP A 15 -30.47 50.97 13.06
N LEU A 16 -29.25 50.45 12.97
CA LEU A 16 -28.40 50.57 11.78
C LEU A 16 -28.91 49.69 10.62
N ILE A 17 -29.46 48.52 10.92
CA ILE A 17 -30.10 47.63 9.93
C ILE A 17 -31.37 48.27 9.38
N GLU A 18 -32.22 48.85 10.24
CA GLU A 18 -33.43 49.57 9.81
C GLU A 18 -33.11 50.77 8.90
N ARG A 19 -31.94 51.39 9.10
CA ARG A 19 -31.42 52.47 8.24
C ARG A 19 -30.68 51.97 6.98
N GLY A 20 -30.67 50.66 6.72
CA GLY A 20 -30.00 50.04 5.57
C GLY A 20 -28.47 50.03 5.63
N GLN A 21 -27.86 50.34 6.79
CA GLN A 21 -26.39 50.43 6.95
C GLN A 21 -25.79 49.10 7.43
N HIS A 22 -26.06 48.01 6.69
CA HIS A 22 -25.66 46.64 7.05
C HIS A 22 -24.16 46.48 7.34
N LYS A 23 -23.27 47.11 6.57
CA LYS A 23 -21.81 47.01 6.78
C LYS A 23 -21.34 47.67 8.08
N LYS A 24 -21.90 48.83 8.44
CA LYS A 24 -21.58 49.50 9.71
C LYS A 24 -22.16 48.76 10.91
N ALA A 25 -23.34 48.14 10.76
CA ALA A 25 -23.91 47.26 11.76
C ALA A 25 -22.97 46.06 12.02
N LEU A 26 -22.43 45.46 10.96
CA LEU A 26 -21.46 44.37 11.07
C LEU A 26 -20.17 44.80 11.78
N ASP A 27 -19.57 45.93 11.40
CA ASP A 27 -18.35 46.44 12.04
C ASP A 27 -18.57 46.72 13.54
N THR A 28 -19.75 47.23 13.90
CA THR A 28 -20.13 47.51 15.30
C THR A 28 -20.25 46.22 16.11
N LEU A 29 -20.86 45.18 15.54
CA LEU A 29 -20.97 43.86 16.17
C LEU A 29 -19.60 43.17 16.27
N GLN A 30 -18.76 43.28 15.24
CA GLN A 30 -17.41 42.71 15.22
C GLN A 30 -16.53 43.31 16.32
N GLN A 31 -16.66 44.60 16.61
CA GLN A 31 -15.94 45.27 17.70
C GLN A 31 -16.26 44.69 19.08
N VAL A 32 -17.48 44.18 19.29
CA VAL A 32 -17.86 43.51 20.55
C VAL A 32 -17.10 42.21 20.72
N PHE A 33 -17.04 41.38 19.66
CA PHE A 33 -16.34 40.10 19.68
C PHE A 33 -14.80 40.24 19.63
N LEU A 34 -14.27 41.37 19.16
CA LEU A 34 -12.83 41.69 19.22
C LEU A 34 -12.38 42.22 20.59
N ASN A 35 -13.31 42.64 21.45
CA ASN A 35 -12.97 43.30 22.70
C ASN A 35 -12.63 42.29 23.82
N LYS A 36 -11.39 42.36 24.31
CA LYS A 36 -10.84 41.47 25.35
C LYS A 36 -11.67 41.44 26.66
N LYS A 37 -12.45 42.48 26.97
CA LYS A 37 -13.29 42.54 28.19
C LYS A 37 -14.45 41.55 28.18
N TYR A 38 -14.97 41.19 27.01
CA TYR A 38 -16.11 40.28 26.87
C TYR A 38 -15.70 38.87 26.48
N ASN A 39 -14.38 38.58 26.40
CA ASN A 39 -13.85 37.27 25.98
C ASN A 39 -14.06 36.14 27.00
N TYR A 40 -14.52 36.41 28.22
CA TYR A 40 -14.54 35.42 29.30
C TYR A 40 -15.88 35.26 30.04
N ASN A 41 -16.83 36.17 29.88
CA ASN A 41 -18.12 36.11 30.58
C ASN A 41 -19.26 36.05 29.55
N TRP A 42 -19.77 34.84 29.32
CA TRP A 42 -20.97 34.64 28.51
C TRP A 42 -22.21 35.22 29.22
N SER A 43 -23.13 35.81 28.47
CA SER A 43 -24.46 36.22 28.92
C SER A 43 -25.52 35.84 27.88
N GLU A 44 -26.77 35.71 28.29
CA GLU A 44 -27.87 35.27 27.40
C GLU A 44 -28.06 36.18 26.18
N ILE A 45 -27.70 37.46 26.28
CA ILE A 45 -27.79 38.45 25.19
C ILE A 45 -26.74 38.21 24.10
N MET A 46 -25.65 37.50 24.40
CA MET A 46 -24.60 37.20 23.42
C MET A 46 -25.10 36.21 22.35
N GLU A 47 -26.08 35.35 22.64
CA GLU A 47 -26.73 34.45 21.68
C GLU A 47 -27.45 35.23 20.56
N PRO A 48 -28.46 36.07 20.81
CA PRO A 48 -29.14 36.84 19.76
C PRO A 48 -28.20 37.85 19.06
N LEU A 49 -27.19 38.36 19.75
CA LEU A 49 -26.17 39.24 19.14
C LEU A 49 -25.31 38.49 18.12
N MET A 50 -24.91 37.25 18.44
CA MET A 50 -24.17 36.40 17.51
C MET A 50 -25.06 35.93 16.35
N MET A 51 -26.33 35.60 16.60
CA MET A 51 -27.30 35.27 15.54
C MET A 51 -27.44 36.40 14.52
N LEU A 52 -27.58 37.65 15.01
CA LEU A 52 -27.67 38.84 14.16
C LEU A 52 -26.37 39.09 13.38
N TYR A 53 -25.22 38.95 14.05
CA TYR A 53 -23.91 39.06 13.41
C TYR A 53 -23.74 38.06 12.26
N LEU A 54 -24.09 36.79 12.49
CA LEU A 54 -23.97 35.75 11.49
C LEU A 54 -24.95 35.95 10.33
N ASN A 55 -26.19 36.33 10.60
CA ASN A 55 -27.14 36.69 9.55
C ASN A 55 -26.57 37.80 8.65
N LEU A 56 -26.04 38.88 9.24
CA LEU A 56 -25.37 39.96 8.50
C LEU A 56 -24.15 39.51 7.70
N CYS A 57 -23.34 38.59 8.25
CA CYS A 57 -22.23 38.00 7.51
C CYS A 57 -22.71 37.21 6.28
N VAL A 58 -23.83 36.46 6.39
CA VAL A 58 -24.44 35.78 5.24
C VAL A 58 -24.98 36.80 4.22
N GLU A 59 -25.62 37.88 4.68
CA GLU A 59 -26.14 38.92 3.78
C GLU A 59 -25.05 39.64 2.98
N LEU A 60 -23.92 39.91 3.62
CA LEU A 60 -22.80 40.65 3.05
C LEU A 60 -21.74 39.74 2.42
N ASN A 61 -21.96 38.43 2.41
CA ASN A 61 -21.02 37.40 1.92
C ASN A 61 -19.62 37.52 2.55
N GLN A 62 -19.54 37.85 3.84
CA GLN A 62 -18.30 37.99 4.59
C GLN A 62 -18.01 36.73 5.43
N LEU A 63 -17.56 35.68 4.75
CA LEU A 63 -17.38 34.34 5.34
C LEU A 63 -16.20 34.27 6.31
N ASP A 64 -15.12 35.00 6.05
CA ASP A 64 -13.98 35.08 6.97
C ASP A 64 -14.36 35.72 8.30
N CYS A 65 -15.20 36.76 8.25
CA CYS A 65 -15.74 37.42 9.43
C CYS A 65 -16.67 36.49 10.23
N ALA A 66 -17.51 35.70 9.54
CA ALA A 66 -18.34 34.67 10.20
C ALA A 66 -17.47 33.64 10.92
N LYS A 67 -16.42 33.13 10.27
CA LYS A 67 -15.49 32.15 10.86
C LYS A 67 -14.79 32.71 12.10
N GLU A 68 -14.20 33.90 11.99
CA GLU A 68 -13.53 34.52 13.13
C GLU A 68 -14.49 34.77 14.30
N GLY A 69 -15.73 35.17 14.01
CA GLY A 69 -16.78 35.37 15.01
C GLY A 69 -17.14 34.06 15.72
N LEU A 70 -17.39 32.99 14.97
CA LEU A 70 -17.71 31.67 15.51
C LEU A 70 -16.58 31.10 16.39
N VAL A 71 -15.32 31.22 15.96
CA VAL A 71 -14.16 30.77 16.76
C VAL A 71 -14.07 31.51 18.09
N LYS A 72 -14.33 32.83 18.08
CA LYS A 72 -14.32 33.64 19.31
C LYS A 72 -15.51 33.32 20.21
N TYR A 73 -16.70 33.14 19.63
CA TYR A 73 -17.91 32.79 20.36
C TYR A 73 -17.82 31.40 20.99
N HIS A 74 -17.24 30.43 20.28
CA HIS A 74 -16.97 29.13 20.88
C HIS A 74 -16.11 29.25 22.13
N LYS A 75 -14.98 29.97 22.07
CA LYS A 75 -14.10 30.15 23.24
C LYS A 75 -14.83 30.77 24.44
N LEU A 76 -15.79 31.65 24.17
CA LEU A 76 -16.63 32.27 25.20
C LEU A 76 -17.61 31.26 25.84
N VAL A 77 -18.16 30.35 25.02
CA VAL A 77 -19.25 29.46 25.38
C VAL A 77 -18.77 28.08 25.88
N GLN A 78 -17.53 27.70 25.54
CA GLN A 78 -16.94 26.36 25.72
C GLN A 78 -17.14 25.76 27.12
N PHE A 79 -17.05 26.59 28.16
CA PHE A 79 -17.14 26.17 29.56
C PHE A 79 -18.41 26.67 30.27
N VAL A 80 -19.32 27.33 29.55
CA VAL A 80 -20.50 28.00 30.16
C VAL A 80 -21.82 27.45 29.61
N ASN A 81 -22.03 27.45 28.29
CA ASN A 81 -23.32 27.06 27.72
C ASN A 81 -23.22 26.53 26.27
N VAL A 82 -22.66 25.33 26.10
CA VAL A 82 -22.44 24.71 24.79
C VAL A 82 -23.70 24.62 23.93
N THR A 83 -24.90 24.50 24.53
CA THR A 83 -26.18 24.48 23.79
C THR A 83 -26.49 25.79 23.06
N SER A 84 -25.96 26.92 23.54
CA SER A 84 -26.09 28.22 22.88
C SER A 84 -25.30 28.26 21.56
N LEU A 85 -24.10 27.65 21.54
CA LEU A 85 -23.30 27.51 20.33
C LEU A 85 -24.02 26.64 19.28
N GLU A 86 -24.70 25.57 19.71
CA GLU A 86 -25.51 24.70 18.86
C GLU A 86 -26.61 25.49 18.14
N LYS A 87 -27.40 26.26 18.90
CA LYS A 87 -28.48 27.10 18.35
C LYS A 87 -27.96 28.11 17.33
N VAL A 88 -26.86 28.78 17.67
CA VAL A 88 -26.21 29.78 16.81
C VAL A 88 -25.72 29.18 15.50
N MET A 89 -25.03 28.03 15.56
CA MET A 89 -24.56 27.33 14.36
C MET A 89 -25.71 26.83 13.49
N MET A 90 -26.74 26.24 14.10
CA MET A 90 -27.93 25.76 13.39
C MET A 90 -28.71 26.89 12.70
N ALA A 91 -28.77 28.06 13.32
CA ALA A 91 -29.41 29.21 12.71
C ALA A 91 -28.60 29.82 11.58
N TYR A 92 -27.27 29.89 11.72
CA TYR A 92 -26.40 30.31 10.62
C TYR A 92 -26.54 29.38 9.40
N LEU A 93 -26.57 28.07 9.63
CA LEU A 93 -26.82 27.07 8.60
C LEU A 93 -28.15 27.29 7.88
N ARG A 94 -29.25 27.47 8.63
CA ARG A 94 -30.58 27.76 8.06
C ARG A 94 -30.61 29.08 7.30
N ALA A 95 -29.96 30.12 7.82
CA ALA A 95 -29.88 31.42 7.17
C ALA A 95 -29.11 31.33 5.85
N ALA A 96 -27.98 30.63 5.86
CA ALA A 96 -27.18 30.39 4.67
C ALA A 96 -27.97 29.57 3.64
N ASP A 97 -28.63 28.48 4.04
CA ASP A 97 -29.47 27.65 3.17
C ASP A 97 -30.65 28.43 2.56
N SER A 98 -31.30 29.31 3.34
CA SER A 98 -32.39 30.16 2.83
C SER A 98 -31.95 31.14 1.73
N LYS A 99 -30.69 31.60 1.76
CA LYS A 99 -30.10 32.50 0.74
C LYS A 99 -29.52 31.78 -0.47
N VAL A 100 -29.44 30.44 -0.45
CA VAL A 100 -28.95 29.62 -1.58
C VAL A 100 -29.93 29.57 -2.78
N LYS A 101 -31.13 30.16 -2.67
CA LYS A 101 -32.06 30.30 -3.81
C LYS A 101 -31.64 31.44 -4.76
N GLY A 102 -30.68 31.18 -5.65
CA GLY A 102 -30.34 32.12 -6.74
C GLY A 102 -28.96 31.93 -7.40
N PRO A 103 -28.53 32.91 -8.24
CA PRO A 103 -27.25 32.86 -8.98
C PRO A 103 -25.98 32.94 -8.10
N LEU A 104 -26.10 33.08 -6.77
CA LEU A 104 -25.00 32.96 -5.79
C LEU A 104 -24.48 31.52 -5.59
N LYS A 105 -24.98 30.59 -6.41
CA LYS A 105 -24.65 29.17 -6.51
C LYS A 105 -23.16 28.83 -6.58
N GLN A 106 -22.24 29.77 -6.85
CA GLN A 106 -20.80 29.50 -7.04
C GLN A 106 -19.92 29.78 -5.82
N ALA A 107 -20.29 30.73 -4.95
CA ALA A 107 -19.54 31.02 -3.71
C ALA A 107 -19.98 30.11 -2.56
N ALA A 108 -21.28 29.82 -2.47
CA ALA A 108 -21.85 28.83 -1.56
C ALA A 108 -21.42 27.38 -1.89
N ARG A 109 -20.97 27.13 -3.12
CA ARG A 109 -20.50 25.83 -3.62
C ARG A 109 -19.25 25.33 -2.92
N THR A 110 -18.34 26.21 -2.50
CA THR A 110 -16.98 25.83 -2.11
C THR A 110 -16.72 25.97 -0.60
N ILE A 111 -17.45 26.88 0.07
CA ILE A 111 -16.95 27.46 1.32
C ILE A 111 -17.76 27.03 2.56
N MET A 112 -19.08 26.86 2.44
CA MET A 112 -19.94 26.49 3.57
C MET A 112 -19.58 25.11 4.18
N PRO A 113 -19.50 24.02 3.39
CA PRO A 113 -19.23 22.69 3.94
C PRO A 113 -17.78 22.54 4.44
N GLU A 114 -16.81 23.13 3.73
CA GLU A 114 -15.39 23.04 4.10
C GLU A 114 -15.03 23.90 5.30
N MET A 115 -15.56 25.13 5.40
CA MET A 115 -15.25 26.02 6.52
C MET A 115 -15.93 25.59 7.81
N GLU A 116 -17.16 25.08 7.75
CA GLU A 116 -17.88 24.66 8.94
C GLU A 116 -17.41 23.32 9.46
N VAL A 117 -17.18 22.31 8.60
CA VAL A 117 -16.64 21.02 9.05
C VAL A 117 -15.22 21.17 9.56
N ARG A 118 -14.37 21.98 8.92
CA ARG A 118 -12.99 22.18 9.40
C ARG A 118 -12.91 23.03 10.66
N SER A 119 -13.72 24.08 10.76
CA SER A 119 -13.79 24.88 12.00
C SER A 119 -14.42 24.04 13.11
N SER A 120 -15.53 23.34 12.89
CA SER A 120 -16.14 22.44 13.88
C SER A 120 -15.24 21.24 14.24
N ALA A 121 -14.46 20.69 13.32
CA ALA A 121 -13.45 19.66 13.54
C ALA A 121 -12.34 20.11 14.50
N GLU A 122 -11.80 21.32 14.30
CA GLU A 122 -10.90 21.95 15.26
C GLU A 122 -11.58 22.18 16.62
N LEU A 123 -12.91 22.33 16.65
CA LEU A 123 -13.73 22.52 17.84
C LEU A 123 -14.10 21.20 18.58
N LEU A 124 -14.17 20.02 17.94
CA LEU A 124 -14.34 18.74 18.68
C LEU A 124 -13.07 18.22 19.32
N LYS A 125 -11.89 18.54 18.76
CA LYS A 125 -10.61 17.98 19.24
C LYS A 125 -10.34 18.29 20.72
N CYS A 126 -11.14 19.18 21.33
CA CYS A 126 -10.95 19.66 22.69
C CYS A 126 -12.20 19.57 23.60
N ASN A 127 -13.38 19.10 23.14
CA ASN A 127 -14.56 19.10 24.02
C ASN A 127 -15.65 18.07 23.64
N GLN A 128 -15.91 17.15 24.57
CA GLN A 128 -16.98 16.15 24.49
C GLN A 128 -18.40 16.69 24.31
N HIS A 129 -18.67 17.92 24.75
CA HIS A 129 -20.03 18.48 24.74
C HIS A 129 -20.47 18.99 23.35
N VAL A 130 -19.56 19.10 22.39
CA VAL A 130 -19.82 19.63 21.03
C VAL A 130 -19.90 18.50 19.99
N GLU A 131 -19.74 17.25 20.42
CA GLU A 131 -19.63 16.09 19.55
C GLU A 131 -20.88 15.86 18.70
N ASP A 132 -22.07 15.93 19.31
CA ASP A 132 -23.35 15.76 18.61
C ASP A 132 -23.53 16.80 17.49
N LEU A 133 -23.24 18.06 17.79
CA LEU A 133 -23.35 19.18 16.86
C LEU A 133 -22.43 18.98 15.65
N TYR A 134 -21.19 18.58 15.87
CA TYR A 134 -20.29 18.29 14.75
C TYR A 134 -20.81 17.19 13.84
N HIS A 135 -21.23 16.07 14.40
CA HIS A 135 -21.70 14.95 13.59
C HIS A 135 -22.99 15.33 12.84
N GLN A 136 -23.83 16.19 13.42
CA GLN A 136 -24.97 16.78 12.72
C GLN A 136 -24.52 17.66 11.55
N VAL A 137 -23.58 18.60 11.77
CA VAL A 137 -23.03 19.49 10.73
C VAL A 137 -22.37 18.68 9.62
N ALA A 138 -21.55 17.68 9.96
CA ALA A 138 -20.90 16.80 9.00
C ALA A 138 -21.92 16.04 8.13
N ARG A 139 -22.99 15.51 8.73
CA ARG A 139 -24.06 14.85 7.98
C ARG A 139 -24.84 15.82 7.08
N MET A 140 -25.10 17.03 7.54
CA MET A 140 -25.73 18.08 6.73
C MET A 140 -24.84 18.50 5.56
N ALA A 141 -23.52 18.65 5.78
CA ALA A 141 -22.56 18.97 4.74
C ALA A 141 -22.49 17.88 3.65
N LEU A 142 -22.50 16.59 4.06
CA LEU A 142 -22.57 15.47 3.13
C LEU A 142 -23.89 15.47 2.33
N GLN A 143 -25.02 15.76 2.98
CA GLN A 143 -26.33 15.90 2.32
C GLN A 143 -26.35 17.05 1.32
N PHE A 144 -25.77 18.20 1.69
CA PHE A 144 -25.66 19.36 0.82
C PHE A 144 -24.85 19.03 -0.43
N CYS A 145 -23.71 18.35 -0.28
CA CYS A 145 -22.95 17.90 -1.44
C CYS A 145 -23.82 17.08 -2.40
N LEU A 146 -24.62 16.14 -1.86
CA LEU A 146 -25.52 15.29 -2.64
C LEU A 146 -26.55 16.08 -3.43
N GLU A 147 -27.22 17.05 -2.81
CA GLU A 147 -28.26 17.87 -3.45
C GLU A 147 -27.73 18.74 -4.59
N TYR A 148 -26.45 19.13 -4.54
CA TYR A 148 -25.84 20.05 -5.49
C TYR A 148 -24.77 19.43 -6.40
N ASP A 149 -24.58 18.10 -6.40
CA ASP A 149 -23.57 17.33 -7.15
C ASP A 149 -22.12 17.88 -6.99
N GLY A 150 -21.77 18.29 -5.77
CA GLY A 150 -20.46 18.85 -5.42
C GLY A 150 -19.38 17.78 -5.21
N ARG A 151 -18.87 17.16 -6.29
CA ARG A 151 -17.95 16.01 -6.17
C ARG A 151 -16.56 16.35 -5.61
N ARG A 152 -16.03 17.54 -5.89
CA ARG A 152 -14.71 17.95 -5.38
C ARG A 152 -14.77 18.28 -3.90
N GLU A 153 -15.84 18.95 -3.52
CA GLU A 153 -16.14 19.40 -2.18
C GLU A 153 -16.46 18.20 -1.29
N LEU A 154 -17.23 17.23 -1.80
CA LEU A 154 -17.44 15.96 -1.12
C LEU A 154 -16.11 15.24 -0.84
N LYS A 155 -15.19 15.22 -1.82
CA LYS A 155 -13.88 14.60 -1.63
C LYS A 155 -13.08 15.30 -0.52
N ASN A 156 -13.06 16.63 -0.53
CA ASN A 156 -12.38 17.42 0.51
C ASN A 156 -12.98 17.19 1.90
N ILE A 157 -14.31 17.17 2.03
CA ILE A 157 -15.00 16.82 3.29
C ILE A 157 -14.65 15.39 3.72
N CYS A 158 -14.67 14.42 2.80
CA CYS A 158 -14.30 13.04 3.10
C CYS A 158 -12.86 12.94 3.64
N ASP A 159 -11.92 13.66 3.04
CA ASP A 159 -10.52 13.70 3.48
C ASP A 159 -10.38 14.36 4.86
N ILE A 160 -11.13 15.44 5.14
CA ILE A 160 -11.21 16.07 6.48
C ILE A 160 -11.74 15.06 7.50
N LEU A 161 -12.90 14.45 7.24
CA LEU A 161 -13.53 13.47 8.14
C LEU A 161 -12.64 12.24 8.39
N THR A 162 -11.90 11.77 7.39
CA THR A 162 -10.93 10.67 7.56
C THR A 162 -9.74 11.11 8.41
N GLN A 163 -9.26 12.35 8.26
CA GLN A 163 -8.18 12.84 9.12
C GLN A 163 -8.66 13.01 10.56
N ASP A 164 -9.83 13.60 10.77
CA ASP A 164 -10.39 13.79 12.11
C ASP A 164 -10.67 12.46 12.81
N PHE A 165 -11.15 11.46 12.07
CA PHE A 165 -11.32 10.11 12.60
C PHE A 165 -10.00 9.50 13.09
N LYS A 166 -8.92 9.63 12.33
CA LYS A 166 -7.58 9.16 12.74
C LYS A 166 -7.10 9.91 13.98
N ASP A 167 -7.26 11.22 14.00
CA ASP A 167 -6.84 12.05 15.14
C ASP A 167 -7.57 11.64 16.42
N VAL A 168 -8.87 11.27 16.35
CA VAL A 168 -9.64 10.77 17.50
C VAL A 168 -9.21 9.36 17.91
N CYS A 169 -8.84 8.49 16.97
CA CYS A 169 -8.31 7.16 17.26
C CYS A 169 -6.93 7.19 17.92
N ASP A 170 -6.07 8.14 17.52
CA ASP A 170 -4.71 8.30 18.03
C ASP A 170 -4.63 9.20 19.29
N ALA A 171 -5.75 9.81 19.70
CA ALA A 171 -5.80 10.74 20.82
C ALA A 171 -5.47 10.03 22.15
N PRO A 172 -4.59 10.61 23.01
CA PRO A 172 -4.33 10.06 24.33
C PRO A 172 -5.56 10.20 25.23
N ILE A 173 -5.85 9.15 26.00
CA ILE A 173 -6.97 9.10 26.95
C ILE A 173 -6.75 10.16 28.03
N LYS A 174 -7.42 11.32 27.90
CA LYS A 174 -7.55 12.35 28.93
C LYS A 174 -9.03 12.49 29.28
N LEU A 175 -9.36 12.79 30.54
CA LEU A 175 -10.72 12.76 31.10
C LEU A 175 -11.76 13.66 30.36
N ASP A 176 -11.32 14.73 29.68
CA ASP A 176 -12.20 15.68 28.97
C ASP A 176 -12.18 15.57 27.43
N ASN A 177 -11.35 14.67 26.88
CA ASN A 177 -11.19 14.53 25.42
C ASN A 177 -12.17 13.52 24.83
N VAL A 178 -12.63 13.77 23.61
CA VAL A 178 -13.36 12.80 22.78
C VAL A 178 -12.47 11.56 22.60
N SER A 179 -13.03 10.37 22.85
CA SER A 179 -12.28 9.12 22.90
C SER A 179 -13.09 7.99 22.29
N MET A 180 -12.44 7.16 21.48
CA MET A 180 -13.06 5.98 20.85
C MET A 180 -13.51 4.92 21.86
N PHE A 181 -13.14 5.02 23.14
CA PHE A 181 -13.60 4.10 24.18
C PHE A 181 -15.01 4.41 24.70
N ARG A 182 -15.62 5.53 24.26
CA ARG A 182 -16.97 5.91 24.69
C ARG A 182 -18.03 5.48 23.67
N LEU A 183 -19.07 4.78 24.13
CA LEU A 183 -20.16 4.27 23.29
C LEU A 183 -20.88 5.37 22.49
N VAL A 184 -21.12 6.54 23.09
CA VAL A 184 -21.74 7.69 22.40
C VAL A 184 -20.90 8.15 21.21
N THR A 185 -19.59 8.28 21.42
CA THR A 185 -18.62 8.66 20.39
C THR A 185 -18.57 7.65 19.27
N GLN A 186 -18.49 6.36 19.61
CA GLN A 186 -18.51 5.28 18.63
C GLN A 186 -19.80 5.34 17.78
N ARG A 187 -20.96 5.55 18.40
CA ARG A 187 -22.27 5.63 17.71
C ARG A 187 -22.35 6.80 16.73
N LEU A 188 -21.91 7.99 17.14
CA LEU A 188 -21.98 9.19 16.29
C LEU A 188 -21.02 9.11 15.10
N HIS A 189 -19.81 8.61 15.32
CA HIS A 189 -18.85 8.32 14.26
C HIS A 189 -19.37 7.25 13.30
N PHE A 190 -20.00 6.18 13.80
CA PHE A 190 -20.61 5.15 12.97
C PHE A 190 -21.67 5.75 12.04
N GLN A 191 -22.63 6.50 12.57
CA GLN A 191 -23.69 7.14 11.78
C GLN A 191 -23.14 8.10 10.72
N THR A 192 -22.12 8.87 11.07
CA THR A 192 -21.50 9.84 10.15
C THR A 192 -20.72 9.14 9.05
N CYS A 193 -19.97 8.08 9.38
CA CYS A 193 -19.28 7.26 8.40
C CYS A 193 -20.27 6.55 7.47
N LEU A 194 -21.38 6.03 8.00
CA LEU A 194 -22.43 5.40 7.21
C LEU A 194 -23.03 6.40 6.21
N ARG A 195 -23.36 7.62 6.65
CA ARG A 195 -23.83 8.68 5.76
C ARG A 195 -22.79 9.03 4.69
N ARG A 196 -21.52 9.16 5.07
CA ARG A 196 -20.41 9.41 4.14
C ARG A 196 -20.33 8.34 3.05
N MET A 197 -20.44 7.07 3.44
CA MET A 197 -20.43 5.95 2.50
C MET A 197 -21.63 5.99 1.55
N GLN A 198 -22.85 6.22 2.06
CA GLN A 198 -24.07 6.31 1.26
C GLN A 198 -23.97 7.42 0.20
N VAL A 199 -23.54 8.64 0.61
CA VAL A 199 -23.41 9.78 -0.30
C VAL A 199 -22.32 9.53 -1.34
N ALA A 200 -21.16 8.98 -0.95
CA ALA A 200 -20.09 8.64 -1.88
C ALA A 200 -20.52 7.58 -2.91
N THR A 201 -21.30 6.57 -2.49
CA THR A 201 -21.90 5.57 -3.39
C THR A 201 -22.89 6.20 -4.37
N GLN A 202 -23.79 7.07 -3.88
CA GLN A 202 -24.78 7.77 -4.72
C GLN A 202 -24.12 8.69 -5.77
N MET A 203 -23.02 9.34 -5.41
CA MET A 203 -22.20 10.14 -6.35
C MET A 203 -21.23 9.33 -7.22
N GLN A 204 -21.21 8.00 -7.08
CA GLN A 204 -20.30 7.10 -7.79
C GLN A 204 -18.80 7.38 -7.54
N LEU A 205 -18.45 7.93 -6.36
CA LEU A 205 -17.08 8.11 -5.91
C LEU A 205 -16.58 6.85 -5.19
N TRP A 206 -16.43 5.75 -5.95
CA TRP A 206 -16.12 4.42 -5.43
C TRP A 206 -14.82 4.34 -4.62
N SER A 207 -13.81 5.15 -4.96
CA SER A 207 -12.56 5.20 -4.21
C SER A 207 -12.73 5.75 -2.80
N GLU A 208 -13.58 6.78 -2.62
CA GLU A 208 -13.86 7.40 -1.32
C GLU A 208 -14.79 6.51 -0.49
N ALA A 209 -15.79 5.90 -1.13
CA ALA A 209 -16.63 4.89 -0.49
C ALA A 209 -15.79 3.72 0.05
N TYR A 210 -14.80 3.25 -0.72
CA TYR A 210 -13.89 2.19 -0.30
C TYR A 210 -13.01 2.57 0.91
N LYS A 211 -12.45 3.78 0.94
CA LYS A 211 -11.68 4.26 2.11
C LYS A 211 -12.52 4.22 3.39
N THR A 212 -13.81 4.53 3.28
CA THR A 212 -14.76 4.55 4.40
C THR A 212 -15.01 3.16 5.02
N ILE A 213 -14.86 2.08 4.25
CA ILE A 213 -15.03 0.69 4.74
C ILE A 213 -14.01 0.38 5.85
N LYS A 214 -12.76 0.83 5.69
CA LYS A 214 -11.70 0.64 6.71
C LYS A 214 -12.10 1.29 8.03
N ASP A 215 -12.53 2.55 7.96
CA ASP A 215 -12.89 3.34 9.13
C ASP A 215 -14.08 2.69 9.86
N MET A 216 -15.12 2.25 9.12
CA MET A 216 -16.27 1.58 9.73
C MET A 216 -15.96 0.20 10.31
N ASN A 217 -15.13 -0.61 9.65
CA ASN A 217 -14.76 -1.90 10.23
C ASN A 217 -13.92 -1.73 11.51
N TYR A 218 -13.07 -0.70 11.58
CA TYR A 218 -12.39 -0.36 12.84
C TYR A 218 -13.41 -0.03 13.93
N ILE A 219 -14.39 0.84 13.65
CA ILE A 219 -15.45 1.18 14.62
C ILE A 219 -16.21 -0.08 15.07
N ILE A 220 -16.62 -0.94 14.13
CA ILE A 220 -17.32 -2.20 14.44
C ILE A 220 -16.45 -3.12 15.32
N SER A 221 -15.13 -3.14 15.12
CA SER A 221 -14.23 -3.99 15.92
C SER A 221 -13.99 -3.47 17.34
N VAL A 222 -14.13 -2.15 17.55
CA VAL A 222 -13.97 -1.49 18.86
C VAL A 222 -15.31 -1.38 19.61
N PHE A 223 -16.44 -1.45 18.90
CA PHE A 223 -17.77 -1.38 19.49
C PHE A 223 -18.01 -2.58 20.43
N GLU A 224 -18.13 -2.30 21.73
CA GLU A 224 -18.41 -3.34 22.74
C GLU A 224 -19.90 -3.72 22.77
N GLU A 225 -20.78 -2.79 22.40
CA GLU A 225 -22.23 -3.01 22.34
C GLU A 225 -22.66 -3.58 20.98
N LYS A 226 -23.73 -4.40 20.96
CA LYS A 226 -24.30 -4.89 19.69
C LYS A 226 -24.93 -3.72 18.93
N LEU A 227 -24.47 -3.46 17.71
CA LEU A 227 -25.10 -2.50 16.79
C LEU A 227 -26.55 -2.89 16.49
N SER A 228 -27.41 -1.88 16.31
CA SER A 228 -28.80 -2.10 15.89
C SER A 228 -28.87 -2.82 14.55
N PHE A 229 -29.87 -3.69 14.37
CA PHE A 229 -30.09 -4.46 13.14
C PHE A 229 -30.13 -3.60 11.88
N GLU A 230 -30.88 -2.49 11.89
CA GLU A 230 -31.02 -1.57 10.75
C GLU A 230 -29.66 -1.01 10.32
N ALA A 231 -28.83 -0.60 11.30
CA ALA A 231 -27.49 -0.09 11.06
C ALA A 231 -26.54 -1.13 10.43
N ILE A 232 -26.64 -2.40 10.85
CA ILE A 232 -25.84 -3.50 10.29
C ILE A 232 -26.26 -3.80 8.84
N ASP A 233 -27.57 -3.86 8.59
CA ASP A 233 -28.12 -4.10 7.25
C ASP A 233 -27.72 -2.98 6.29
N GLU A 234 -27.91 -1.72 6.67
CA GLU A 234 -27.53 -0.57 5.85
C GLU A 234 -26.03 -0.57 5.55
N TYR A 235 -25.19 -0.89 6.54
CA TYR A 235 -23.75 -0.99 6.34
C TYR A 235 -23.39 -2.05 5.30
N TYR A 236 -23.82 -3.30 5.49
CA TYR A 236 -23.45 -4.38 4.58
C TYR A 236 -24.05 -4.21 3.19
N GLU A 237 -25.27 -3.67 3.06
CA GLU A 237 -25.89 -3.37 1.77
C GLU A 237 -25.03 -2.41 0.93
N GLN A 238 -24.51 -1.36 1.56
CA GLN A 238 -23.62 -0.40 0.90
C GLN A 238 -22.26 -1.05 0.54
N VAL A 239 -21.64 -1.82 1.44
CA VAL A 239 -20.36 -2.49 1.17
C VAL A 239 -20.47 -3.50 0.02
N VAL A 240 -21.54 -4.30 -0.01
CA VAL A 240 -21.83 -5.25 -1.09
C VAL A 240 -21.96 -4.53 -2.44
N THR A 241 -22.63 -3.37 -2.45
CA THR A 241 -22.78 -2.52 -3.63
C THR A 241 -21.43 -1.99 -4.12
N ILE A 242 -20.57 -1.49 -3.21
CA ILE A 242 -19.22 -1.01 -3.55
C ILE A 242 -18.37 -2.11 -4.20
N PHE A 243 -18.36 -3.32 -3.63
CA PHE A 243 -17.57 -4.42 -4.21
C PHE A 243 -18.09 -4.91 -5.56
N TRP A 244 -19.39 -4.78 -5.81
CA TRP A 244 -19.98 -5.10 -7.11
C TRP A 244 -19.50 -4.14 -8.20
N TYR A 245 -19.64 -2.83 -7.97
CA TYR A 245 -19.24 -1.82 -8.96
C TYR A 245 -17.72 -1.73 -9.17
N THR A 246 -16.93 -2.04 -8.14
CA THR A 246 -15.47 -2.12 -8.26
C THR A 246 -14.98 -3.42 -8.92
N ARG A 247 -15.89 -4.30 -9.36
CA ARG A 247 -15.61 -5.62 -9.98
C ARG A 247 -14.80 -6.58 -9.10
N ASN A 248 -14.90 -6.45 -7.78
CA ASN A 248 -14.24 -7.35 -6.84
C ASN A 248 -15.24 -8.41 -6.36
N TYR A 249 -15.67 -9.29 -7.27
CA TYR A 249 -16.77 -10.24 -7.03
C TYR A 249 -16.52 -11.22 -5.87
N VAL A 250 -15.25 -11.60 -5.63
CA VAL A 250 -14.87 -12.46 -4.50
C VAL A 250 -15.13 -11.76 -3.17
N PHE A 251 -14.81 -10.46 -3.07
CA PHE A 251 -15.05 -9.66 -1.86
C PHE A 251 -16.53 -9.30 -1.69
N HIS A 252 -17.25 -9.14 -2.79
CA HIS A 252 -18.70 -9.01 -2.78
C HIS A 252 -19.37 -10.25 -2.15
N ALA A 253 -19.00 -11.44 -2.60
CA ALA A 253 -19.54 -12.69 -2.08
C ALA A 253 -19.11 -12.97 -0.63
N SER A 254 -17.85 -12.66 -0.26
CA SER A 254 -17.39 -12.80 1.13
C SER A 254 -18.10 -11.85 2.08
N THR A 255 -18.38 -10.62 1.65
CA THR A 255 -19.16 -9.64 2.43
C THR A 255 -20.59 -10.13 2.64
N LEU A 256 -21.24 -10.69 1.61
CA LEU A 256 -22.56 -11.30 1.73
C LEU A 256 -22.57 -12.46 2.74
N LEU A 257 -21.53 -13.31 2.71
CA LEU A 257 -21.39 -14.42 3.67
C LEU A 257 -21.25 -13.89 5.10
N LYS A 258 -20.42 -12.86 5.30
CA LYS A 258 -20.28 -12.21 6.62
C LYS A 258 -21.59 -11.60 7.08
N TRP A 259 -22.33 -10.94 6.19
CA TRP A 259 -23.65 -10.38 6.50
C TRP A 259 -24.65 -11.48 6.91
N LEU A 260 -24.65 -12.63 6.24
CA LEU A 260 -25.46 -13.78 6.63
C LEU A 260 -25.05 -14.33 8.02
N GLN A 261 -23.76 -14.43 8.32
CA GLN A 261 -23.25 -14.89 9.61
C GLN A 261 -23.68 -13.97 10.76
N VAL A 262 -23.50 -12.65 10.58
CA VAL A 262 -23.92 -11.65 11.58
C VAL A 262 -25.43 -11.67 11.82
N ASN A 263 -26.23 -11.93 10.77
CA ASN A 263 -27.66 -12.15 10.93
C ASN A 263 -27.93 -13.45 11.72
N LYS A 264 -27.28 -14.58 11.41
CA LYS A 264 -27.49 -15.86 12.13
C LYS A 264 -27.24 -15.78 13.64
N GLU A 265 -26.37 -14.88 14.09
CA GLU A 265 -26.05 -14.69 15.51
C GLU A 265 -27.13 -13.90 16.30
N GLN A 266 -28.16 -13.39 15.63
CA GLN A 266 -29.25 -12.63 16.26
C GLN A 266 -30.37 -13.56 16.75
N GLU A 267 -30.98 -13.22 17.89
CA GLU A 267 -32.01 -14.06 18.56
C GLU A 267 -33.34 -14.16 17.78
N PHE A 268 -33.69 -13.14 16.98
CA PHE A 268 -34.96 -13.07 16.26
C PHE A 268 -34.76 -12.66 14.79
N ILE A 269 -34.81 -13.63 13.86
CA ILE A 269 -34.75 -13.37 12.42
C ILE A 269 -35.83 -14.13 11.67
N ALA A 270 -36.49 -13.43 10.73
CA ALA A 270 -37.41 -14.04 9.77
C ALA A 270 -36.66 -15.05 8.88
N GLN A 271 -37.11 -16.30 8.89
CA GLN A 271 -36.51 -17.38 8.10
C GLN A 271 -36.48 -17.06 6.60
N ASP A 272 -37.46 -16.31 6.08
CA ASP A 272 -37.50 -15.91 4.67
C ASP A 272 -36.39 -14.92 4.31
N LYS A 273 -36.04 -13.98 5.20
CA LYS A 273 -34.89 -13.08 5.01
C LYS A 273 -33.60 -13.89 4.97
N LEU A 274 -33.46 -14.86 5.87
CA LEU A 274 -32.27 -15.72 5.96
C LEU A 274 -32.14 -16.62 4.72
N ARG A 275 -33.25 -17.19 4.22
CA ARG A 275 -33.30 -17.97 2.98
C ARG A 275 -32.96 -17.12 1.76
N ALA A 276 -33.45 -15.89 1.69
CA ALA A 276 -33.15 -14.96 0.61
C ALA A 276 -31.66 -14.55 0.61
N LEU A 277 -31.09 -14.24 1.78
CA LEU A 277 -29.67 -13.95 1.93
C LEU A 277 -28.81 -15.17 1.59
N ALA A 278 -29.15 -16.37 2.07
CA ALA A 278 -28.43 -17.61 1.72
C ALA A 278 -28.45 -17.87 0.21
N SER A 279 -29.61 -17.69 -0.43
CA SER A 279 -29.79 -17.79 -1.87
C SER A 279 -28.94 -16.76 -2.63
N ARG A 280 -28.89 -15.52 -2.14
CA ARG A 280 -28.05 -14.44 -2.71
C ARG A 280 -26.56 -14.73 -2.58
N VAL A 281 -26.12 -15.21 -1.41
CA VAL A 281 -24.72 -15.57 -1.15
C VAL A 281 -24.29 -16.70 -2.09
N LEU A 282 -25.08 -17.78 -2.19
CA LEU A 282 -24.76 -18.92 -3.03
C LEU A 282 -24.75 -18.55 -4.52
N LEU A 283 -25.70 -17.71 -4.96
CA LEU A 283 -25.71 -17.23 -6.34
C LEU A 283 -24.52 -16.31 -6.64
N ALA A 284 -24.16 -15.43 -5.70
CA ALA A 284 -23.02 -14.54 -5.82
C ALA A 284 -21.69 -15.31 -5.90
N THR A 285 -21.49 -16.37 -5.11
CA THR A 285 -20.28 -17.20 -5.17
C THR A 285 -20.20 -18.00 -6.47
N LEU A 286 -21.32 -18.55 -6.95
CA LEU A 286 -21.38 -19.25 -8.22
C LEU A 286 -21.15 -18.32 -9.43
N ALA A 287 -21.58 -17.07 -9.33
CA ALA A 287 -21.40 -16.06 -10.37
C ALA A 287 -20.00 -15.41 -10.40
N ILE A 288 -19.07 -15.78 -9.50
CA ILE A 288 -17.69 -15.29 -9.56
C ILE A 288 -17.04 -15.78 -10.86
N PRO A 289 -16.53 -14.88 -11.73
CA PRO A 289 -15.87 -15.25 -12.98
C PRO A 289 -14.71 -16.24 -12.74
N LEU A 290 -14.66 -17.30 -13.56
CA LEU A 290 -13.62 -18.33 -13.48
C LEU A 290 -12.31 -17.92 -14.16
N LEU A 291 -12.37 -16.90 -15.02
CA LEU A 291 -11.20 -16.33 -15.67
C LEU A 291 -10.86 -15.01 -14.97
N PRO A 292 -9.59 -14.75 -14.66
CA PRO A 292 -9.21 -13.53 -13.97
C PRO A 292 -9.36 -12.32 -14.91
N ASP A 293 -10.01 -11.27 -14.43
CA ASP A 293 -10.08 -9.95 -15.06
C ASP A 293 -8.69 -9.28 -15.03
N ARG A 294 -7.74 -9.78 -15.82
CA ARG A 294 -6.42 -9.14 -15.98
C ARG A 294 -6.46 -8.23 -17.20
N PRO A 295 -6.45 -6.89 -17.04
CA PRO A 295 -6.17 -6.03 -18.17
C PRO A 295 -4.80 -6.44 -18.73
N ALA A 296 -4.73 -6.75 -20.02
CA ALA A 296 -3.52 -7.25 -20.68
C ALA A 296 -2.30 -6.36 -20.41
N PHE A 297 -2.52 -5.06 -20.18
CA PHE A 297 -1.52 -4.05 -19.85
C PHE A 297 -0.87 -4.22 -18.47
N GLY A 298 -1.54 -4.82 -17.48
CA GLY A 298 -1.01 -4.96 -16.11
C GLY A 298 0.24 -5.84 -16.01
N ARG A 299 0.44 -6.74 -16.98
CA ARG A 299 1.65 -7.58 -17.08
C ARG A 299 2.90 -6.77 -17.49
N PHE A 300 2.72 -5.60 -18.09
CA PHE A 300 3.80 -4.76 -18.62
C PHE A 300 4.21 -3.63 -17.66
N ILE A 301 3.47 -3.40 -16.58
CA ILE A 301 3.74 -2.30 -15.63
C ILE A 301 4.43 -2.86 -14.39
N LYS A 302 5.75 -2.64 -14.29
CA LYS A 302 6.60 -3.13 -13.18
C LYS A 302 6.24 -2.54 -11.80
N ASP A 303 5.55 -1.40 -11.77
CA ASP A 303 5.28 -0.62 -10.55
C ASP A 303 3.86 -0.76 -9.96
N VAL A 304 3.00 -1.61 -10.52
CA VAL A 304 1.68 -1.84 -9.91
C VAL A 304 1.88 -2.57 -8.58
N LYS A 305 1.46 -1.96 -7.46
CA LYS A 305 1.29 -2.65 -6.16
C LYS A 305 0.67 -4.01 -6.45
N SER A 306 1.39 -5.10 -6.16
CA SER A 306 0.97 -6.45 -6.52
C SER A 306 -0.53 -6.64 -6.25
N PRO A 307 -1.34 -7.18 -7.18
CA PRO A 307 -2.76 -7.45 -6.96
C PRO A 307 -3.04 -8.17 -5.64
N LEU A 308 -2.09 -9.01 -5.20
CA LEU A 308 -2.10 -9.69 -3.91
C LEU A 308 -2.00 -8.73 -2.72
N LYS A 309 -1.19 -7.67 -2.80
CA LYS A 309 -1.09 -6.64 -1.74
C LYS A 309 -2.43 -5.91 -1.58
N LYS A 310 -3.05 -5.52 -2.70
CA LYS A 310 -4.39 -4.89 -2.68
C LYS A 310 -5.45 -5.84 -2.12
N ALA A 311 -5.39 -7.12 -2.49
CA ALA A 311 -6.29 -8.14 -1.94
C ALA A 311 -6.09 -8.35 -0.43
N ARG A 312 -4.85 -8.33 0.07
CA ARG A 312 -4.56 -8.38 1.51
C ARG A 312 -5.09 -7.15 2.25
N GLU A 313 -4.91 -5.95 1.69
CA GLU A 313 -5.48 -4.72 2.26
C GLU A 313 -7.02 -4.80 2.36
N MET A 314 -7.69 -5.25 1.29
CA MET A 314 -9.15 -5.48 1.28
C MET A 314 -9.61 -6.51 2.31
N THR A 315 -8.83 -7.58 2.48
CA THR A 315 -9.10 -8.65 3.44
C THR A 315 -9.09 -8.11 4.87
N VAL A 316 -8.10 -7.29 5.21
CA VAL A 316 -8.02 -6.63 6.52
C VAL A 316 -9.17 -5.65 6.72
N HIS A 317 -9.53 -4.86 5.70
CA HIS A 317 -10.66 -3.92 5.79
C HIS A 317 -12.01 -4.58 6.01
N LEU A 318 -12.18 -5.86 5.68
CA LEU A 318 -13.38 -6.64 5.98
C LEU A 318 -13.26 -7.47 7.28
N GLY A 319 -12.11 -7.45 7.95
CA GLY A 319 -11.85 -8.23 9.16
C GLY A 319 -11.76 -9.73 8.88
N LEU A 320 -11.33 -10.11 7.67
CA LEU A 320 -11.13 -11.50 7.29
C LEU A 320 -9.70 -11.93 7.64
N LYS A 321 -9.52 -13.20 8.05
CA LYS A 321 -8.18 -13.73 8.43
C LYS A 321 -7.31 -14.06 7.22
N LYS A 322 -7.92 -14.57 6.15
CA LYS A 322 -7.25 -15.05 4.93
C LYS A 322 -7.86 -14.36 3.72
N VAL A 323 -7.03 -14.13 2.70
CA VAL A 323 -7.52 -13.61 1.42
C VAL A 323 -8.54 -14.60 0.84
N PRO A 324 -9.80 -14.17 0.63
CA PRO A 324 -10.82 -15.05 0.10
C PRO A 324 -10.49 -15.39 -1.35
N THR A 325 -10.74 -16.65 -1.71
CA THR A 325 -10.73 -17.13 -3.10
C THR A 325 -12.06 -17.82 -3.33
N ARG A 326 -12.46 -18.01 -4.59
CA ARG A 326 -13.70 -18.72 -4.92
C ARG A 326 -13.78 -20.09 -4.22
N ASN A 327 -12.69 -20.85 -4.23
CA ASN A 327 -12.65 -22.19 -3.65
C ASN A 327 -12.68 -22.18 -2.13
N ASN A 328 -11.97 -21.23 -1.49
CA ASN A 328 -12.10 -21.05 -0.03
C ASN A 328 -13.56 -20.70 0.33
N LEU A 329 -14.20 -19.80 -0.43
CA LEU A 329 -15.60 -19.42 -0.18
C LEU A 329 -16.57 -20.59 -0.37
N LEU A 330 -16.37 -21.45 -1.37
CA LEU A 330 -17.21 -22.65 -1.53
C LEU A 330 -17.07 -23.63 -0.36
N GLN A 331 -15.85 -23.79 0.18
CA GLN A 331 -15.62 -24.56 1.40
C GLN A 331 -16.30 -23.89 2.60
N ASP A 332 -16.12 -22.58 2.80
CA ASP A 332 -16.74 -21.81 3.87
C ASP A 332 -18.29 -21.90 3.83
N LEU A 333 -18.89 -21.96 2.63
CA LEU A 333 -20.34 -22.15 2.45
C LEU A 333 -20.83 -23.55 2.84
N MET A 334 -20.01 -24.58 2.59
CA MET A 334 -20.29 -25.94 3.03
C MET A 334 -20.19 -26.04 4.55
N ASP A 335 -19.12 -25.51 5.14
CA ASP A 335 -18.88 -25.50 6.59
C ASP A 335 -19.97 -24.74 7.34
N ALA A 336 -20.40 -23.58 6.82
CA ALA A 336 -21.47 -22.78 7.40
C ALA A 336 -22.90 -23.27 7.05
N ASN A 337 -23.00 -24.42 6.37
CA ASN A 337 -24.24 -25.06 5.91
C ASN A 337 -25.20 -24.09 5.18
N VAL A 338 -24.65 -23.19 4.36
CA VAL A 338 -25.43 -22.17 3.63
C VAL A 338 -26.19 -22.78 2.45
N ILE A 339 -25.64 -23.86 1.87
CA ILE A 339 -26.23 -24.54 0.71
C ILE A 339 -27.62 -25.07 1.06
N SER A 340 -27.79 -25.75 2.19
CA SER A 340 -29.10 -26.29 2.60
C SER A 340 -30.14 -25.21 2.91
N LEU A 341 -29.70 -24.00 3.29
CA LEU A 341 -30.57 -22.87 3.61
C LEU A 341 -31.09 -22.13 2.37
N ALA A 342 -30.43 -22.26 1.22
CA ALA A 342 -30.84 -21.64 -0.03
C ALA A 342 -32.07 -22.33 -0.64
N THR A 343 -32.75 -21.67 -1.57
CA THR A 343 -33.90 -22.27 -2.28
C THR A 343 -33.48 -23.48 -3.12
N SER A 344 -34.32 -24.51 -3.19
CA SER A 344 -34.06 -25.77 -3.89
C SER A 344 -33.55 -25.61 -5.33
N LYS A 345 -34.07 -24.62 -6.08
CA LYS A 345 -33.61 -24.31 -7.45
C LYS A 345 -32.16 -23.83 -7.50
N ILE A 346 -31.71 -23.05 -6.52
CA ILE A 346 -30.34 -22.53 -6.44
C ILE A 346 -29.39 -23.61 -5.88
N GLN A 347 -29.89 -24.48 -4.99
CA GLN A 347 -29.15 -25.69 -4.59
C GLN A 347 -28.86 -26.59 -5.79
N ASN A 348 -29.85 -26.77 -6.68
CA ASN A 348 -29.66 -27.52 -7.91
C ASN A 348 -28.62 -26.86 -8.83
N LEU A 349 -28.60 -25.52 -8.89
CA LEU A 349 -27.58 -24.79 -9.66
C LEU A 349 -26.16 -25.07 -9.15
N TYR A 350 -25.96 -25.14 -7.83
CA TYR A 350 -24.68 -25.52 -7.24
C TYR A 350 -24.26 -26.93 -7.67
N LYS A 351 -25.18 -27.90 -7.62
CA LYS A 351 -24.92 -29.27 -8.08
C LYS A 351 -24.50 -29.30 -9.54
N LEU A 352 -25.25 -28.64 -10.42
CA LEU A 352 -24.98 -28.60 -11.86
C LEU A 352 -23.62 -27.98 -12.23
N LEU A 353 -23.17 -26.94 -11.49
CA LEU A 353 -21.94 -26.21 -11.84
C LEU A 353 -20.68 -26.77 -11.17
N GLU A 354 -20.79 -27.31 -9.96
CA GLU A 354 -19.62 -27.72 -9.15
C GLU A 354 -19.50 -29.23 -8.95
N VAL A 355 -20.60 -29.98 -8.98
CA VAL A 355 -20.62 -31.42 -8.62
C VAL A 355 -20.80 -32.30 -9.86
N ASP A 356 -21.82 -32.00 -10.65
CA ASP A 356 -22.24 -32.86 -11.76
C ASP A 356 -21.38 -32.63 -13.01
N PHE A 357 -21.15 -33.72 -13.76
CA PHE A 357 -20.42 -33.70 -15.02
C PHE A 357 -21.34 -34.06 -16.18
N GLU A 358 -22.09 -33.09 -16.69
CA GLU A 358 -23.03 -33.28 -17.79
C GLU A 358 -22.89 -32.20 -18.88
N PRO A 359 -21.81 -32.20 -19.69
CA PRO A 359 -21.51 -31.13 -20.63
C PRO A 359 -22.62 -30.87 -21.67
N LEU A 360 -23.35 -31.93 -22.07
CA LEU A 360 -24.39 -31.81 -23.10
C LEU A 360 -25.68 -31.15 -22.61
N LYS A 361 -26.01 -31.30 -21.31
CA LYS A 361 -27.26 -30.81 -20.71
C LYS A 361 -27.07 -29.56 -19.84
N LEU A 362 -25.81 -29.26 -19.47
CA LEU A 362 -25.46 -28.17 -18.56
C LEU A 362 -26.17 -26.85 -18.91
N CYS A 363 -26.00 -26.39 -20.15
CA CYS A 363 -26.50 -25.08 -20.57
C CYS A 363 -28.02 -24.99 -20.61
N SER A 364 -28.71 -26.05 -21.07
CA SER A 364 -30.17 -26.11 -21.05
C SER A 364 -30.72 -26.13 -19.63
N SER A 365 -30.11 -26.92 -18.74
CA SER A 365 -30.54 -27.04 -17.34
C SER A 365 -30.35 -25.72 -16.58
N VAL A 366 -29.22 -25.04 -16.80
CA VAL A 366 -28.96 -23.71 -16.20
C VAL A 366 -29.91 -22.65 -16.78
N ASN A 367 -30.26 -22.71 -18.06
CA ASN A 367 -31.19 -21.76 -18.67
C ASN A 367 -32.58 -21.79 -18.02
N VAL A 368 -33.09 -22.98 -17.67
CA VAL A 368 -34.36 -23.12 -16.91
C VAL A 368 -34.27 -22.41 -15.56
N ILE A 369 -33.14 -22.53 -14.86
CA ILE A 369 -32.92 -21.85 -13.57
C ILE A 369 -32.79 -20.34 -13.77
N ILE A 370 -32.15 -19.87 -14.84
CA ILE A 370 -32.06 -18.44 -15.16
C ILE A 370 -33.45 -17.84 -15.40
N SER A 371 -34.33 -18.52 -16.14
CA SER A 371 -35.71 -18.07 -16.34
C SER A 371 -36.47 -17.98 -15.02
N TYR A 372 -36.33 -19.00 -14.15
CA TYR A 372 -36.89 -18.97 -12.80
C TYR A 372 -36.37 -17.77 -11.97
N ILE A 373 -35.06 -17.48 -12.03
CA ILE A 373 -34.49 -16.33 -11.31
C ILE A 373 -35.09 -15.02 -11.82
N LYS A 374 -35.27 -14.86 -13.14
CA LYS A 374 -35.89 -13.65 -13.71
C LYS A 374 -37.33 -13.46 -13.21
N GLU A 375 -38.14 -14.51 -13.28
CA GLU A 375 -39.53 -14.49 -12.82
C GLU A 375 -39.59 -14.13 -11.33
N VAL A 376 -38.83 -14.83 -10.49
CA VAL A 376 -38.85 -14.60 -9.03
C VAL A 376 -38.34 -13.21 -8.66
N SER A 377 -37.33 -12.69 -9.37
CA SER A 377 -36.81 -11.34 -9.13
C SER A 377 -37.81 -10.23 -9.50
N GLU A 378 -38.70 -10.47 -10.47
CA GLU A 378 -39.73 -9.51 -10.88
C GLU A 378 -40.93 -9.50 -9.91
N PHE A 379 -41.38 -10.67 -9.47
CA PHE A 379 -42.55 -10.80 -8.60
C PHE A 379 -42.26 -10.65 -7.10
N VAL A 380 -41.06 -10.98 -6.63
CA VAL A 380 -40.71 -10.98 -5.20
C VAL A 380 -39.59 -9.99 -4.91
N ARG A 381 -39.94 -8.87 -4.26
CA ARG A 381 -38.99 -7.78 -3.93
C ARG A 381 -37.74 -8.25 -3.19
N THR A 382 -37.86 -9.21 -2.28
CA THR A 382 -36.73 -9.79 -1.51
C THR A 382 -35.68 -10.45 -2.41
N TYR A 383 -36.07 -10.93 -3.59
CA TYR A 383 -35.20 -11.59 -4.56
C TYR A 383 -34.82 -10.71 -5.76
N ALA A 384 -35.22 -9.43 -5.78
CA ALA A 384 -34.92 -8.50 -6.88
C ALA A 384 -33.41 -8.41 -7.17
N SER A 385 -32.60 -8.43 -6.11
CA SER A 385 -31.13 -8.38 -6.22
C SER A 385 -30.48 -9.59 -6.93
N LEU A 386 -31.20 -10.71 -7.13
CA LEU A 386 -30.64 -11.89 -7.78
C LEU A 386 -30.42 -11.69 -9.29
N GLN A 387 -31.23 -10.83 -9.93
CA GLN A 387 -31.15 -10.58 -11.36
C GLN A 387 -29.78 -10.05 -11.81
N GLN A 388 -29.07 -9.32 -10.92
CA GLN A 388 -27.76 -8.75 -11.22
C GLN A 388 -26.69 -9.81 -11.56
N TYR A 389 -26.85 -11.05 -11.07
CA TYR A 389 -25.87 -12.12 -11.25
C TYR A 389 -26.03 -12.89 -12.57
N ILE A 390 -27.15 -12.70 -13.28
CA ILE A 390 -27.47 -13.48 -14.49
C ILE A 390 -26.38 -13.36 -15.58
N PRO A 391 -25.84 -12.17 -15.91
CA PRO A 391 -24.80 -12.06 -16.94
C PRO A 391 -23.55 -12.87 -16.60
N SER A 392 -23.03 -12.70 -15.37
CA SER A 392 -21.84 -13.42 -14.91
C SER A 392 -22.09 -14.93 -14.79
N LEU A 393 -23.30 -15.35 -14.41
CA LEU A 393 -23.67 -16.76 -14.37
C LEU A 393 -23.63 -17.41 -15.76
N LYS A 394 -24.11 -16.71 -16.79
CA LYS A 394 -24.00 -17.19 -18.18
C LYS A 394 -22.54 -17.35 -18.58
N GLU A 395 -21.68 -16.39 -18.29
CA GLU A 395 -20.24 -16.46 -18.56
C GLU A 395 -19.58 -17.66 -17.87
N VAL A 396 -19.81 -17.82 -16.56
CA VAL A 396 -19.28 -18.95 -15.78
C VAL A 396 -19.76 -20.29 -16.37
N THR A 397 -21.02 -20.37 -16.79
CA THR A 397 -21.58 -21.58 -17.39
C THR A 397 -20.95 -21.89 -18.75
N LEU A 398 -20.66 -20.88 -19.60
CA LEU A 398 -19.92 -21.08 -20.85
C LEU A 398 -18.51 -21.62 -20.58
N VAL A 399 -17.80 -21.00 -19.64
CA VAL A 399 -16.45 -21.43 -19.30
C VAL A 399 -16.45 -22.85 -18.75
N ARG A 400 -17.42 -23.21 -17.90
CA ARG A 400 -17.62 -24.59 -17.41
C ARG A 400 -17.94 -25.55 -18.56
N LEU A 401 -18.85 -25.20 -19.46
CA LEU A 401 -19.17 -26.02 -20.65
C LEU A 401 -17.90 -26.33 -21.45
N VAL A 402 -17.15 -25.30 -21.84
CA VAL A 402 -15.91 -25.47 -22.63
C VAL A 402 -14.91 -26.32 -21.85
N LYS A 403 -14.75 -26.07 -20.54
CA LYS A 403 -13.85 -26.86 -19.70
C LYS A 403 -14.26 -28.34 -19.67
N GLN A 404 -15.54 -28.67 -19.54
CA GLN A 404 -16.03 -30.05 -19.52
C GLN A 404 -15.93 -30.70 -20.91
N VAL A 405 -16.31 -30.00 -21.98
CA VAL A 405 -16.20 -30.49 -23.36
C VAL A 405 -14.75 -30.80 -23.72
N ALA A 406 -13.81 -29.91 -23.36
CA ALA A 406 -12.39 -30.13 -23.60
C ALA A 406 -11.79 -31.33 -22.85
N GLN A 407 -12.45 -31.83 -21.79
CA GLN A 407 -12.01 -33.06 -21.10
C GLN A 407 -12.46 -34.34 -21.80
N VAL A 408 -13.55 -34.29 -22.57
CA VAL A 408 -14.15 -35.48 -23.21
C VAL A 408 -13.81 -35.53 -24.70
N TYR A 409 -13.76 -34.39 -25.37
CA TYR A 409 -13.58 -34.29 -26.80
C TYR A 409 -12.19 -33.80 -27.15
N GLN A 410 -11.53 -34.49 -28.07
CA GLN A 410 -10.28 -34.00 -28.69
C GLN A 410 -10.58 -32.99 -29.82
N THR A 411 -11.68 -33.17 -30.54
CA THR A 411 -12.10 -32.27 -31.62
C THR A 411 -13.62 -32.20 -31.67
N ILE A 412 -14.16 -31.00 -31.86
CA ILE A 412 -15.61 -30.76 -31.98
C ILE A 412 -15.88 -29.77 -33.12
N GLN A 413 -16.98 -29.96 -33.85
CA GLN A 413 -17.44 -28.97 -34.82
C GLN A 413 -17.90 -27.70 -34.09
N PHE A 414 -17.59 -26.53 -34.65
CA PHE A 414 -17.94 -25.25 -34.05
C PHE A 414 -19.46 -25.05 -33.95
N SER A 415 -20.20 -25.41 -35.01
CA SER A 415 -21.67 -25.42 -35.04
C SER A 415 -22.26 -26.23 -33.88
N ARG A 416 -21.73 -27.44 -33.64
CA ARG A 416 -22.18 -28.29 -32.55
C ARG A 416 -21.95 -27.65 -31.18
N LEU A 417 -20.84 -26.95 -30.98
CA LEU A 417 -20.58 -26.26 -29.71
C LEU A 417 -21.52 -25.05 -29.52
N VAL A 418 -21.86 -24.35 -30.60
CA VAL A 418 -22.86 -23.27 -30.59
C VAL A 418 -24.23 -23.80 -30.18
N ASP A 419 -24.67 -24.95 -30.72
CA ASP A 419 -25.94 -25.58 -30.33
C ASP A 419 -26.02 -25.92 -28.84
N LEU A 420 -24.89 -26.31 -28.24
CA LEU A 420 -24.80 -26.59 -26.81
C LEU A 420 -24.80 -25.30 -25.97
N ALA A 421 -24.28 -24.20 -26.50
CA ALA A 421 -24.13 -22.92 -25.82
C ALA A 421 -25.39 -22.03 -25.97
N VAL A 422 -26.52 -22.47 -25.41
CA VAL A 422 -27.87 -21.85 -25.53
C VAL A 422 -27.91 -20.32 -25.30
N PHE A 423 -26.99 -19.77 -24.51
CA PHE A 423 -26.93 -18.35 -24.15
C PHE A 423 -25.89 -17.52 -24.92
N ALA A 424 -25.14 -18.10 -25.85
CA ALA A 424 -24.06 -17.42 -26.57
C ALA A 424 -24.36 -17.23 -28.05
N THR A 425 -23.93 -16.09 -28.60
CA THR A 425 -23.80 -15.94 -30.05
C THR A 425 -22.50 -16.62 -30.51
N PRO A 426 -22.39 -17.03 -31.79
CA PRO A 426 -21.18 -17.66 -32.32
C PRO A 426 -19.91 -16.83 -32.04
N PHE A 427 -19.95 -15.52 -32.33
CA PHE A 427 -18.82 -14.62 -32.08
C PHE A 427 -18.47 -14.46 -30.60
N TYR A 428 -19.48 -14.44 -29.73
CA TYR A 428 -19.23 -14.34 -28.29
C TYR A 428 -18.62 -15.63 -27.74
N LEU A 429 -19.09 -16.79 -28.20
CA LEU A 429 -18.52 -18.08 -27.85
C LEU A 429 -17.06 -18.20 -28.32
N GLU A 430 -16.76 -17.74 -29.53
CA GLU A 430 -15.39 -17.69 -30.04
C GLU A 430 -14.48 -16.80 -29.17
N ARG A 431 -14.97 -15.61 -28.79
CA ARG A 431 -14.25 -14.73 -27.86
C ARG A 431 -13.97 -15.41 -26.52
N VAL A 432 -14.96 -16.12 -25.96
CA VAL A 432 -14.78 -16.88 -24.71
C VAL A 432 -13.74 -17.98 -24.88
N LEU A 433 -13.73 -18.70 -26.01
CA LEU A 433 -12.70 -19.70 -26.31
C LEU A 433 -11.29 -19.10 -26.34
N VAL A 434 -11.14 -17.93 -26.97
CA VAL A 434 -9.85 -17.20 -27.02
C VAL A 434 -9.43 -16.72 -25.63
N GLU A 435 -10.37 -16.20 -24.82
CA GLU A 435 -10.09 -15.77 -23.44
C GLU A 435 -9.67 -16.97 -22.57
N ILE A 436 -10.32 -18.12 -22.72
CA ILE A 436 -9.93 -19.38 -22.06
C ILE A 436 -8.54 -19.81 -22.50
N ALA A 437 -8.24 -19.82 -23.80
CA ALA A 437 -6.93 -20.20 -24.33
C ALA A 437 -5.80 -19.28 -23.85
N LYS A 438 -6.10 -18.00 -23.61
CA LYS A 438 -5.13 -16.99 -23.15
C LYS A 438 -4.87 -17.04 -21.64
N HIS A 439 -5.89 -17.29 -20.83
CA HIS A 439 -5.84 -17.16 -19.38
C HIS A 439 -5.79 -18.49 -18.63
N SER A 440 -6.26 -19.58 -19.23
CA SER A 440 -6.22 -20.91 -18.64
C SER A 440 -5.14 -21.76 -19.29
N ASP A 441 -4.64 -22.76 -18.57
CA ASP A 441 -3.65 -23.71 -19.08
C ASP A 441 -4.18 -24.66 -20.17
N LYS A 442 -5.42 -24.47 -20.67
CA LYS A 442 -6.01 -25.32 -21.71
C LYS A 442 -5.56 -24.87 -23.09
N LYS A 443 -4.99 -25.79 -23.86
CA LYS A 443 -4.62 -25.55 -25.26
C LYS A 443 -5.82 -25.76 -26.17
N ILE A 444 -6.30 -24.67 -26.76
CA ILE A 444 -7.43 -24.66 -27.70
C ILE A 444 -6.93 -24.12 -29.04
N ARG A 445 -7.14 -24.87 -30.12
CA ARG A 445 -6.85 -24.46 -31.50
C ARG A 445 -8.16 -24.36 -32.27
N ILE A 446 -8.44 -23.20 -32.84
CA ILE A 446 -9.64 -22.93 -33.64
C ILE A 446 -9.26 -23.01 -35.13
N ASP A 447 -9.88 -23.92 -35.88
CA ASP A 447 -9.71 -24.05 -37.33
C ASP A 447 -10.98 -23.57 -38.05
N HIS A 448 -10.93 -22.36 -38.60
CA HIS A 448 -12.04 -21.79 -39.37
C HIS A 448 -12.22 -22.43 -40.74
N GLY A 449 -11.18 -23.02 -41.34
CA GLY A 449 -11.29 -23.69 -42.64
C GLY A 449 -12.13 -24.96 -42.55
N LYS A 450 -11.94 -25.73 -41.48
CA LYS A 450 -12.72 -26.94 -41.19
C LYS A 450 -13.91 -26.72 -40.26
N GLN A 451 -14.11 -25.49 -39.76
CA GLN A 451 -15.14 -25.14 -38.78
C GLN A 451 -15.13 -26.05 -37.54
N CYS A 452 -13.93 -26.33 -37.01
CA CYS A 452 -13.76 -27.18 -35.85
C CYS A 452 -12.79 -26.61 -34.82
N ILE A 453 -12.95 -27.06 -33.59
CA ILE A 453 -12.10 -26.73 -32.46
C ILE A 453 -11.36 -27.98 -32.07
N HIS A 454 -10.05 -27.87 -31.91
CA HIS A 454 -9.20 -28.94 -31.38
C HIS A 454 -8.73 -28.60 -29.97
N PHE A 455 -8.83 -29.57 -29.07
CA PHE A 455 -8.37 -29.50 -27.69
C PHE A 455 -7.10 -30.34 -27.52
N ASP A 456 -6.12 -29.80 -26.77
CA ASP A 456 -4.91 -30.52 -26.33
C ASP A 456 -4.08 -31.19 -27.44
N VAL A 457 -3.86 -30.48 -28.56
CA VAL A 457 -3.11 -31.02 -29.72
C VAL A 457 -1.58 -30.96 -29.55
N GLU A 458 -1.04 -30.14 -28.64
CA GLU A 458 0.41 -29.87 -28.57
C GLU A 458 1.08 -30.35 -27.27
N PHE A 459 2.02 -31.28 -27.42
CA PHE A 459 2.79 -31.92 -26.36
C PHE A 459 3.90 -31.05 -25.71
N GLY A 460 4.09 -29.79 -26.14
CA GLY A 460 5.39 -29.11 -26.01
C GLY A 460 5.57 -27.90 -25.08
N GLU A 461 4.63 -27.49 -24.20
CA GLU A 461 4.87 -26.28 -23.37
C GLU A 461 4.42 -26.39 -21.90
N ASP A 462 5.17 -25.69 -21.05
CA ASP A 462 5.01 -25.61 -19.59
C ASP A 462 3.65 -25.03 -19.18
N ARG A 463 3.08 -25.60 -18.11
CA ARG A 463 1.98 -24.94 -17.41
C ARG A 463 2.60 -23.78 -16.66
N GLN A 464 2.05 -22.57 -16.79
CA GLN A 464 2.42 -21.53 -15.83
C GLN A 464 1.91 -21.99 -14.46
N GLU A 465 2.79 -22.07 -13.47
CA GLU A 465 2.43 -22.33 -12.08
C GLU A 465 1.57 -21.17 -11.56
N GLY A 466 0.28 -21.20 -11.89
CA GLY A 466 -0.67 -20.14 -11.59
C GLY A 466 -2.05 -20.75 -11.38
N GLU A 467 -2.29 -21.17 -10.15
CA GLU A 467 -3.58 -21.66 -9.62
C GLU A 467 -3.96 -23.09 -10.03
N LEU A 468 -3.27 -24.05 -9.40
CA LEU A 468 -3.78 -25.40 -9.13
C LEU A 468 -5.05 -25.29 -8.27
N SER A 469 -6.21 -25.10 -8.90
CA SER A 469 -7.49 -25.17 -8.19
C SER A 469 -8.70 -25.39 -9.10
N ASP A 470 -8.59 -26.36 -10.00
CA ASP A 470 -9.77 -27.12 -10.46
C ASP A 470 -9.62 -28.55 -9.90
N SER A 471 -9.83 -28.70 -8.59
CA SER A 471 -10.25 -30.00 -8.06
C SER A 471 -11.60 -30.36 -8.67
N TYR A 472 -11.85 -31.66 -8.86
CA TYR A 472 -13.14 -32.32 -9.13
C TYR A 472 -13.42 -32.92 -10.51
N PHE A 473 -12.50 -32.94 -11.48
CA PHE A 473 -12.75 -33.76 -12.68
C PHE A 473 -11.57 -34.68 -13.01
N HIS A 474 -11.77 -35.96 -12.69
CA HIS A 474 -10.83 -37.09 -12.74
C HIS A 474 -10.33 -37.49 -14.13
N LEU A 475 -10.63 -36.72 -15.17
CA LEU A 475 -10.06 -36.92 -16.49
C LEU A 475 -8.88 -35.96 -16.67
N ILE A 476 -7.69 -36.43 -16.32
CA ILE A 476 -6.45 -35.74 -16.65
C ILE A 476 -6.44 -35.58 -18.17
N PRO A 477 -6.35 -34.34 -18.72
CA PRO A 477 -6.25 -34.15 -20.16
C PRO A 477 -5.05 -34.92 -20.73
N ASN A 478 -5.13 -35.36 -21.98
CA ASN A 478 -4.14 -36.25 -22.62
C ASN A 478 -2.68 -35.75 -22.48
N SER A 479 -2.47 -34.43 -22.45
CA SER A 479 -1.16 -33.79 -22.23
C SER A 479 -0.63 -33.92 -20.79
N GLY A 480 -1.51 -33.91 -19.79
CA GLY A 480 -1.17 -34.14 -18.38
C GLY A 480 -0.92 -35.61 -18.07
N GLN A 481 -1.58 -36.52 -18.80
CA GLN A 481 -1.37 -37.96 -18.64
C GLN A 481 0.11 -38.31 -18.85
N ILE A 482 0.75 -37.78 -19.90
CA ILE A 482 2.18 -38.07 -20.19
C ILE A 482 3.11 -37.59 -19.06
N ARG A 483 2.86 -36.41 -18.48
CA ARG A 483 3.71 -35.87 -17.39
C ARG A 483 3.63 -36.70 -16.12
N TYR A 484 2.42 -37.12 -15.74
CA TYR A 484 2.19 -37.85 -14.49
C TYR A 484 2.24 -39.38 -14.66
N ARG A 485 2.35 -39.92 -15.89
CA ARG A 485 2.40 -41.37 -16.16
C ARG A 485 3.44 -42.07 -15.30
N LEU A 486 4.67 -41.56 -15.19
CA LEU A 486 5.71 -42.20 -14.39
C LEU A 486 5.37 -42.21 -12.89
N SER A 487 4.76 -41.14 -12.38
CA SER A 487 4.30 -41.08 -10.98
C SER A 487 3.15 -42.04 -10.75
N GLU A 488 2.19 -42.11 -11.69
CA GLU A 488 1.04 -43.01 -11.63
C GLU A 488 1.51 -44.48 -11.66
N ILE A 489 2.39 -44.82 -12.60
CA ILE A 489 3.03 -46.13 -12.69
C ILE A 489 3.78 -46.45 -11.40
N ALA A 490 4.60 -45.53 -10.88
CA ALA A 490 5.32 -45.73 -9.63
C ALA A 490 4.38 -45.95 -8.43
N THR A 491 3.26 -45.24 -8.38
CA THR A 491 2.28 -45.36 -7.29
C THR A 491 1.58 -46.71 -7.34
N VAL A 492 1.07 -47.08 -8.53
CA VAL A 492 0.37 -48.37 -8.74
C VAL A 492 1.32 -49.54 -8.57
N LEU A 493 2.55 -49.43 -9.08
CA LEU A 493 3.59 -50.45 -8.90
C LEU A 493 4.00 -50.56 -7.43
N GLY A 494 4.13 -49.45 -6.71
CA GLY A 494 4.37 -49.45 -5.27
C GLY A 494 3.25 -50.14 -4.49
N GLN A 495 1.99 -49.87 -4.83
CA GLN A 495 0.82 -50.55 -4.25
C GLN A 495 0.83 -52.05 -4.57
N ALA A 496 1.12 -52.43 -5.82
CA ALA A 496 1.19 -53.83 -6.24
C ALA A 496 2.33 -54.60 -5.54
N VAL A 497 3.52 -53.98 -5.43
CA VAL A 497 4.67 -54.54 -4.70
C VAL A 497 4.33 -54.71 -3.22
N ALA A 498 3.63 -53.76 -2.60
CA ALA A 498 3.22 -53.87 -1.20
C ALA A 498 2.29 -55.06 -0.95
N VAL A 499 1.42 -55.42 -1.92
CA VAL A 499 0.52 -56.57 -1.83
C VAL A 499 1.25 -57.90 -2.11
N ILE A 500 2.09 -57.96 -3.15
CA ILE A 500 2.73 -59.20 -3.60
C ILE A 500 3.95 -59.58 -2.74
N CYS A 501 4.76 -58.61 -2.33
CA CYS A 501 6.04 -58.84 -1.66
C CYS A 501 6.01 -58.61 -0.14
N HIS A 502 4.83 -58.62 0.48
CA HIS A 502 4.66 -58.31 1.91
C HIS A 502 5.62 -59.10 2.84
N ASN A 503 5.90 -60.37 2.51
CA ASN A 503 6.76 -61.23 3.33
C ASN A 503 8.26 -61.18 2.97
N LYS A 504 8.64 -60.83 1.74
CA LYS A 504 10.07 -60.84 1.32
C LYS A 504 10.89 -59.75 2.00
N ASN A 505 10.32 -58.56 2.17
CA ASN A 505 11.00 -57.45 2.85
C ASN A 505 10.74 -57.44 4.37
N LYS A 506 9.86 -58.29 4.90
CA LYS A 506 9.53 -58.30 6.33
C LYS A 506 10.71 -58.75 7.17
N GLU A 507 11.38 -59.84 6.78
CA GLU A 507 12.57 -60.33 7.49
C GLU A 507 13.74 -59.34 7.39
N GLU A 508 13.98 -58.77 6.20
CA GLU A 508 15.06 -57.80 6.01
C GLU A 508 14.79 -56.50 6.78
N ASN A 509 13.56 -55.98 6.73
CA ASN A 509 13.14 -54.83 7.52
C ASN A 509 13.21 -55.12 9.03
N GLU A 510 12.85 -56.31 9.49
CA GLU A 510 12.99 -56.71 10.89
C GLU A 510 14.46 -56.81 11.31
N ARG A 511 15.34 -57.35 10.46
CA ARG A 511 16.79 -57.37 10.70
C ARG A 511 17.36 -55.96 10.79
N THR A 512 17.02 -55.09 9.84
CA THR A 512 17.47 -53.69 9.83
C THR A 512 16.90 -52.92 11.03
N ARG A 513 15.63 -53.14 11.38
CA ARG A 513 14.99 -52.55 12.57
C ARG A 513 15.70 -53.01 13.85
N ASN A 514 16.00 -54.30 13.98
CA ASN A 514 16.70 -54.84 15.15
C ASN A 514 18.13 -54.29 15.24
N SER A 515 18.83 -54.15 14.11
CA SER A 515 20.15 -53.50 14.06
C SER A 515 20.08 -52.03 14.48
N MET A 516 19.07 -51.27 14.02
CA MET A 516 18.85 -49.88 14.44
C MET A 516 18.54 -49.77 15.93
N VAL A 517 17.69 -50.67 16.47
CA VAL A 517 17.36 -50.71 17.90
C VAL A 517 18.58 -51.05 18.75
N MET A 518 19.40 -52.01 18.33
CA MET A 518 20.66 -52.34 19.01
C MET A 518 21.64 -51.16 18.99
N ASN A 519 21.79 -50.48 17.85
CA ASN A 519 22.61 -49.27 17.75
C ASN A 519 22.08 -48.14 18.66
N TYR A 520 20.76 -47.97 18.75
CA TYR A 520 20.16 -47.02 19.68
C TYR A 520 20.50 -47.37 21.13
N HIS A 521 20.31 -48.61 21.57
CA HIS A 521 20.65 -49.01 22.94
C HIS A 521 22.14 -48.86 23.26
N LYS A 522 23.01 -49.10 22.28
CA LYS A 522 24.46 -48.91 22.42
C LYS A 522 24.84 -47.44 22.56
N ASN A 523 24.20 -46.55 21.78
CA ASN A 523 24.61 -45.15 21.68
C ASN A 523 23.75 -44.19 22.52
N ALA A 524 22.63 -44.63 23.11
CA ALA A 524 21.67 -43.76 23.80
C ALA A 524 22.29 -42.98 24.97
N LEU A 525 23.15 -43.62 25.76
CA LEU A 525 23.86 -42.97 26.88
C LEU A 525 24.88 -41.95 26.39
N GLU A 526 25.64 -42.28 25.35
CA GLU A 526 26.64 -41.38 24.76
C GLU A 526 25.99 -40.16 24.11
N GLU A 527 24.92 -40.36 23.33
CA GLU A 527 24.15 -39.27 22.72
C GLU A 527 23.47 -38.41 23.79
N ARG A 528 22.89 -38.99 24.84
CA ARG A 528 22.31 -38.23 25.96
C ARG A 528 23.36 -37.35 26.64
N ASN A 529 24.54 -37.90 26.92
CA ASN A 529 25.65 -37.14 27.49
C ASN A 529 26.13 -36.01 26.54
N ARG A 530 26.15 -36.24 25.22
CA ARG A 530 26.45 -35.20 24.22
C ARG A 530 25.38 -34.09 24.23
N PHE A 531 24.10 -34.46 24.29
CA PHE A 531 23.00 -33.49 24.39
C PHE A 531 23.08 -32.67 25.69
N ASP A 532 23.41 -33.28 26.82
CA ASP A 532 23.56 -32.58 28.11
C ASP A 532 24.77 -31.63 28.13
N GLN A 533 25.83 -31.94 27.36
CA GLN A 533 27.01 -31.09 27.23
C GLN A 533 26.85 -29.97 26.18
N ARG A 534 25.96 -30.15 25.20
CA ARG A 534 25.75 -29.21 24.09
C ARG A 534 25.35 -27.79 24.52
N PRO A 535 24.46 -27.55 25.52
CA PRO A 535 24.15 -26.21 25.99
C PRO A 535 25.37 -25.46 26.51
N LYS A 536 26.25 -26.14 27.28
CA LYS A 536 27.48 -25.54 27.82
C LYS A 536 28.46 -25.17 26.70
N ILE A 537 28.55 -26.03 25.68
CA ILE A 537 29.36 -25.79 24.49
C ILE A 537 28.81 -24.60 23.70
N VAL A 538 27.49 -24.56 23.45
CA VAL A 538 26.81 -23.47 22.73
C VAL A 538 26.91 -22.14 23.48
N GLU A 539 26.75 -22.15 24.81
CA GLU A 539 26.89 -20.97 25.67
C GLU A 539 28.33 -20.44 25.65
N ASN A 540 29.32 -21.33 25.74
CA ASN A 540 30.73 -20.94 25.60
C ASN A 540 31.03 -20.37 24.20
N PHE A 541 30.52 -20.98 23.12
CA PHE A 541 30.67 -20.45 21.76
C PHE A 541 29.98 -19.10 21.58
N GLN A 542 28.78 -18.92 22.15
CA GLN A 542 28.09 -17.63 22.12
C GLN A 542 28.86 -16.57 22.91
N ARG A 543 29.42 -16.92 24.08
CA ARG A 543 30.28 -16.02 24.87
C ARG A 543 31.51 -15.58 24.07
N ILE A 544 32.25 -16.53 23.49
CA ILE A 544 33.42 -16.24 22.63
C ILE A 544 33.02 -15.36 21.44
N ARG A 545 31.85 -15.60 20.82
CA ARG A 545 31.37 -14.80 19.68
C ARG A 545 30.98 -13.37 20.10
N MET A 546 30.40 -13.18 21.28
CA MET A 546 30.11 -11.86 21.85
C MET A 546 31.40 -11.10 22.20
N GLU A 547 32.36 -11.77 22.86
CA GLU A 547 33.68 -11.19 23.17
C GLU A 547 34.42 -10.76 21.89
N ASN A 548 34.43 -11.62 20.86
CA ASN A 548 35.03 -11.32 19.56
C ASN A 548 34.33 -10.16 18.84
N ARG A 549 33.00 -10.03 18.96
CA ARG A 549 32.25 -8.89 18.40
C ARG A 549 32.60 -7.59 19.11
N MET A 550 32.65 -7.59 20.45
CA MET A 550 33.07 -6.44 21.24
C MET A 550 34.47 -5.97 20.87
N ARG A 551 35.42 -6.90 20.70
CA ARG A 551 36.79 -6.60 20.26
C ARG A 551 36.83 -5.97 18.86
N ILE A 552 36.02 -6.45 17.91
CA ILE A 552 35.93 -5.84 16.57
C ILE A 552 35.37 -4.42 16.66
N ASP A 553 34.31 -4.20 17.43
CA ASP A 553 33.71 -2.87 17.61
C ASP A 553 34.69 -1.90 18.28
N GLU A 554 35.49 -2.35 19.25
CA GLU A 554 36.56 -1.56 19.86
C GLU A 554 37.64 -1.16 18.83
N ILE A 555 38.09 -2.11 18.00
CA ILE A 555 39.05 -1.85 16.93
C ILE A 555 38.47 -0.87 15.90
N GLN A 556 37.20 -1.01 15.53
CA GLN A 556 36.52 -0.10 14.60
C GLN A 556 36.33 1.31 15.18
N ARG A 557 35.97 1.43 16.46
CA ARG A 557 35.88 2.74 17.13
C ARG A 557 37.25 3.41 17.22
N ALA A 558 38.29 2.65 17.53
CA ALA A 558 39.66 3.15 17.50
C ALA A 558 40.00 3.68 16.09
N LEU A 559 39.67 2.93 15.02
CA LEU A 559 39.84 3.35 13.61
C LEU A 559 39.12 4.66 13.26
N LEU A 560 37.86 4.82 13.68
CA LEU A 560 37.12 6.05 13.43
C LEU A 560 37.73 7.27 14.14
N LEU A 561 38.27 7.09 15.34
CA LEU A 561 38.99 8.13 16.07
C LEU A 561 40.38 8.44 15.45
N PHE A 562 41.02 7.48 14.77
CA PHE A 562 42.32 7.65 14.12
C PHE A 562 42.29 8.54 12.88
N GLY A 563 41.13 8.70 12.23
CA GLY A 563 40.95 9.59 11.08
C GLY A 563 41.32 11.06 11.34
N GLN A 564 41.64 11.43 12.58
CA GLN A 564 41.95 12.80 12.97
C GLN A 564 43.42 13.12 13.32
N ASN A 565 44.35 12.22 13.68
CA ASN A 565 45.75 12.65 13.98
C ASN A 565 46.86 11.56 14.08
N ARG A 566 47.95 11.78 13.32
CA ARG A 566 49.36 11.26 13.37
C ARG A 566 49.66 9.77 13.06
N PRO A 567 50.72 9.47 12.26
CA PRO A 567 51.06 8.11 11.78
C PRO A 567 51.83 7.22 12.77
N ASP A 568 52.40 7.75 13.85
CA ASP A 568 53.27 6.98 14.76
C ASP A 568 52.52 5.95 15.64
N ARG A 569 51.18 6.01 15.70
CA ARG A 569 50.34 5.08 16.47
C ARG A 569 49.87 3.85 15.67
N LEU A 570 50.06 3.82 14.35
CA LEU A 570 49.73 2.66 13.49
C LEU A 570 50.49 1.39 13.89
N LYS A 571 51.77 1.55 14.28
CA LYS A 571 52.62 0.44 14.74
C LYS A 571 52.10 -0.23 16.02
N GLY A 572 51.42 0.52 16.90
CA GLY A 572 50.86 -0.03 18.13
C GLY A 572 49.61 -0.87 17.90
N VAL A 573 48.76 -0.47 16.95
CA VAL A 573 47.56 -1.23 16.55
C VAL A 573 47.96 -2.47 15.74
N GLU A 574 48.93 -2.36 14.83
CA GLU A 574 49.54 -3.52 14.15
C GLU A 574 50.13 -4.50 15.16
N GLN A 575 50.88 -4.04 16.18
CA GLN A 575 51.40 -4.91 17.23
C GLN A 575 50.32 -5.62 18.07
N ILE A 576 49.16 -4.98 18.28
CA ILE A 576 48.02 -5.60 18.98
C ILE A 576 47.36 -6.66 18.07
N ILE A 577 47.22 -6.37 16.77
CA ILE A 577 46.66 -7.31 15.80
C ILE A 577 47.61 -8.50 15.57
N ASP A 578 48.92 -8.26 15.44
CA ASP A 578 49.96 -9.28 15.25
C ASP A 578 50.12 -10.17 16.49
N ARG A 579 50.03 -9.61 17.72
CA ARG A 579 50.00 -10.42 18.95
C ARG A 579 48.79 -11.34 19.01
N ASN A 580 47.64 -10.89 18.51
CA ASN A 580 46.41 -11.69 18.47
C ASN A 580 46.41 -12.71 17.31
N PHE A 581 47.22 -12.50 16.27
CA PHE A 581 47.42 -13.41 15.13
C PHE A 581 48.48 -14.49 15.38
N ALA A 582 49.30 -14.36 16.42
CA ALA A 582 50.38 -15.31 16.73
C ALA A 582 49.92 -16.61 17.42
N GLY A 583 48.62 -16.75 17.71
CA GLY A 583 48.02 -18.04 18.05
C GLY A 583 47.48 -18.72 16.79
N ASP A 584 47.61 -20.03 16.69
CA ASP A 584 46.98 -20.83 15.63
C ASP A 584 45.45 -20.70 15.75
N VAL A 585 44.86 -19.75 15.01
CA VAL A 585 43.41 -19.51 14.96
C VAL A 585 42.88 -20.15 13.68
N GLU A 586 42.03 -21.17 13.83
CA GLU A 586 41.19 -21.73 12.76
C GLU A 586 40.46 -20.61 12.00
N GLU A 587 40.25 -20.75 10.69
CA GLU A 587 39.66 -19.71 9.84
C GLU A 587 38.18 -19.42 10.18
N ASP A 588 37.96 -18.71 11.29
CA ASP A 588 36.64 -18.29 11.76
C ASP A 588 36.26 -16.90 11.24
N GLU A 589 34.97 -16.57 11.29
CA GLU A 589 34.37 -15.28 10.87
C GLU A 589 35.11 -14.06 11.47
N TYR A 590 35.68 -14.20 12.68
CA TYR A 590 36.49 -13.20 13.35
C TYR A 590 37.83 -12.94 12.64
N SER A 591 38.53 -13.99 12.21
CA SER A 591 39.82 -13.87 11.49
C SER A 591 39.63 -13.22 10.12
N VAL A 592 38.54 -13.55 9.41
CA VAL A 592 38.21 -12.98 8.11
C VAL A 592 37.94 -11.48 8.23
N LYS A 593 37.19 -11.06 9.25
CA LYS A 593 36.93 -9.64 9.54
C LYS A 593 38.20 -8.88 9.94
N LEU A 594 39.10 -9.50 10.72
CA LEU A 594 40.41 -8.90 11.03
C LEU A 594 41.29 -8.74 9.79
N LYS A 595 41.36 -9.74 8.90
CA LYS A 595 42.07 -9.65 7.61
C LYS A 595 41.52 -8.52 6.73
N GLN A 596 40.20 -8.32 6.70
CA GLN A 596 39.57 -7.20 5.99
C GLN A 596 39.95 -5.84 6.61
N ILE A 597 39.96 -5.72 7.95
CA ILE A 597 40.37 -4.50 8.65
C ILE A 597 41.85 -4.17 8.35
N LEU A 598 42.75 -5.16 8.41
CA LEU A 598 44.17 -4.99 8.05
C LEU A 598 44.36 -4.49 6.61
N ARG A 599 43.55 -5.00 5.68
CA ARG A 599 43.56 -4.52 4.28
C ARG A 599 43.18 -3.04 4.19
N ILE A 600 42.12 -2.62 4.88
CA ILE A 600 41.68 -1.21 4.92
C ILE A 600 42.78 -0.31 5.50
N ILE A 601 43.41 -0.72 6.60
CA ILE A 601 44.54 0.01 7.21
C ILE A 601 45.70 0.16 6.21
N SER A 602 46.06 -0.90 5.49
CA SER A 602 47.13 -0.86 4.50
C SER A 602 46.81 0.07 3.33
N GLU A 603 45.56 0.11 2.88
CA GLU A 603 45.08 0.99 1.81
C GLU A 603 45.10 2.46 2.24
N GLU A 604 44.69 2.78 3.47
CA GLU A 604 44.78 4.13 4.04
C GLU A 604 46.23 4.59 4.19
N ARG A 605 47.14 3.68 4.59
CA ARG A 605 48.57 3.98 4.69
C ARG A 605 49.16 4.34 3.33
N ILE A 606 48.80 3.60 2.27
CA ILE A 606 49.23 3.92 0.90
C ILE A 606 48.72 5.30 0.47
N LYS A 607 47.47 5.66 0.81
CA LYS A 607 46.93 7.00 0.54
C LYS A 607 47.73 8.09 1.27
N LEU A 608 48.05 7.90 2.55
CA LEU A 608 48.86 8.85 3.32
C LEU A 608 50.29 8.98 2.79
N LEU A 609 50.92 7.86 2.37
CA LEU A 609 52.24 7.86 1.76
C LEU A 609 52.25 8.63 0.44
N ASN A 610 51.22 8.44 -0.38
CA ASN A 610 51.04 9.15 -1.64
C ASN A 610 50.85 10.66 -1.42
N ILE A 611 50.12 11.07 -0.37
CA ILE A 611 49.97 12.48 0.03
C ILE A 611 51.33 13.07 0.47
N SER A 612 52.13 12.31 1.21
CA SER A 612 53.47 12.75 1.64
C SER A 612 54.44 12.88 0.44
N LEU A 613 54.44 11.90 -0.46
CA LEU A 613 55.22 11.92 -1.70
C LEU A 613 54.81 13.08 -2.62
N ALA A 614 53.52 13.42 -2.68
CA ALA A 614 53.04 14.58 -3.44
C ALA A 614 53.56 15.90 -2.87
N LYS A 615 53.67 16.03 -1.54
CA LYS A 615 54.27 17.21 -0.88
C LYS A 615 55.77 17.34 -1.14
N GLU A 616 56.52 16.24 -1.10
CA GLU A 616 57.96 16.25 -1.40
C GLU A 616 58.24 16.58 -2.87
N LYS A 617 57.51 15.97 -3.83
CA LYS A 617 57.64 16.29 -5.26
C LYS A 617 57.34 17.77 -5.54
N GLY A 618 56.35 18.35 -4.86
CA GLY A 618 56.03 19.79 -4.97
C GLY A 618 57.16 20.69 -4.46
N ASN A 619 57.89 20.29 -3.40
CA ASN A 619 59.02 21.05 -2.88
C ASN A 619 60.27 20.94 -3.78
N VAL A 620 60.53 19.77 -4.37
CA VAL A 620 61.64 19.56 -5.31
C VAL A 620 61.47 20.42 -6.58
N VAL A 621 60.25 20.49 -7.13
CA VAL A 621 59.95 21.35 -8.30
C VAL A 621 60.13 22.84 -7.98
N ARG A 622 59.74 23.27 -6.77
CA ARG A 622 59.97 24.66 -6.31
C ARG A 622 61.46 24.98 -6.17
N TYR A 623 62.25 24.05 -5.62
CA TYR A 623 63.69 24.23 -5.47
C TYR A 623 64.39 24.31 -6.83
N HIS A 624 64.07 23.39 -7.74
CA HIS A 624 64.65 23.36 -9.08
C HIS A 624 64.30 24.61 -9.90
N ASN A 625 63.05 25.09 -9.82
CA ASN A 625 62.65 26.35 -10.47
C ASN A 625 63.32 27.59 -9.86
N ALA A 626 63.59 27.60 -8.55
CA ALA A 626 64.35 28.69 -7.92
C ALA A 626 65.82 28.69 -8.35
N GLU A 627 66.40 27.51 -8.53
CA GLU A 627 67.79 27.31 -8.97
C GLU A 627 67.98 27.72 -10.45
N LEU A 628 67.05 27.32 -11.32
CA LEU A 628 66.98 27.77 -12.72
C LEU A 628 66.91 29.30 -12.84
N LYS A 629 66.11 29.97 -12.01
CA LYS A 629 66.03 31.44 -11.99
C LYS A 629 67.34 32.10 -11.52
N LYS A 630 68.06 31.48 -10.57
CA LYS A 630 69.38 31.97 -10.13
C LYS A 630 70.44 31.82 -11.24
N GLU A 631 70.41 30.70 -11.96
CA GLU A 631 71.36 30.42 -13.03
C GLU A 631 71.11 31.33 -14.26
N GLN A 632 69.85 31.59 -14.62
CA GLN A 632 69.50 32.58 -15.66
C GLN A 632 70.02 33.98 -15.32
N LYS A 633 69.91 34.42 -14.04
CA LYS A 633 70.49 35.70 -13.59
C LYS A 633 72.02 35.72 -13.71
N ARG A 634 72.72 34.61 -13.40
CA ARG A 634 74.18 34.50 -13.53
C ARG A 634 74.62 34.57 -14.99
N ILE A 635 73.91 33.91 -15.90
CA ILE A 635 74.18 33.96 -17.34
C ILE A 635 73.99 35.38 -17.87
N LEU A 636 72.93 36.08 -17.46
CA LEU A 636 72.70 37.47 -17.85
C LEU A 636 73.84 38.40 -17.37
N LEU A 637 74.32 38.20 -16.14
CA LEU A 637 75.46 38.94 -15.58
C LEU A 637 76.78 38.63 -16.30
N LYS A 638 77.03 37.37 -16.68
CA LYS A 638 78.19 36.99 -17.49
C LYS A 638 78.12 37.59 -18.91
N GLY A 639 76.94 37.60 -19.53
CA GLY A 639 76.71 38.27 -20.82
C GLY A 639 77.03 39.76 -20.76
N ARG A 640 76.52 40.48 -19.75
CA ARG A 640 76.85 41.91 -19.55
C ARG A 640 78.33 42.16 -19.28
N ARG A 641 79.09 41.21 -18.71
CA ARG A 641 80.54 41.33 -18.53
C ARG A 641 81.30 41.12 -19.83
N GLN A 642 80.95 40.08 -20.59
CA GLN A 642 81.57 39.80 -21.90
C GLN A 642 81.30 40.90 -22.93
N GLU A 643 80.13 41.55 -22.87
CA GLU A 643 79.81 42.68 -23.72
C GLU A 643 80.62 43.94 -23.34
N LYS A 644 80.87 44.16 -22.05
CA LYS A 644 81.80 45.21 -21.58
C LYS A 644 83.25 44.94 -21.97
N GLU A 645 83.70 43.68 -21.94
CA GLU A 645 85.05 43.29 -22.37
C GLU A 645 85.23 43.37 -23.89
N ARG A 646 84.21 43.01 -24.68
CA ARG A 646 84.23 43.24 -26.14
C ARG A 646 84.32 44.72 -26.50
N ASN A 647 83.54 45.57 -25.84
CA ASN A 647 83.61 47.02 -26.02
C ASN A 647 84.95 47.63 -25.55
N ALA A 648 85.71 46.95 -24.67
CA ALA A 648 87.06 47.36 -24.27
C ALA A 648 88.13 46.89 -25.27
N ASN A 649 87.99 45.69 -25.84
CA ASN A 649 88.94 45.14 -26.82
C ASN A 649 88.82 45.76 -28.22
N GLU A 650 87.65 46.26 -28.63
CA GLU A 650 87.53 47.08 -29.85
C GLU A 650 88.21 48.44 -29.71
N LYS A 651 88.33 48.98 -28.49
CA LYS A 651 89.10 50.21 -28.23
C LYS A 651 90.62 49.98 -28.19
N GLY A 652 91.08 48.75 -27.96
CA GLY A 652 92.50 48.36 -27.98
C GLY A 652 93.03 47.90 -29.33
N SER A 653 92.16 47.59 -30.30
CA SER A 653 92.56 47.13 -31.65
C SER A 653 92.83 48.28 -32.64
N VAL A 654 92.72 49.54 -32.20
CA VAL A 654 93.18 50.73 -32.93
C VAL A 654 94.70 50.95 -32.79
N SER A 655 95.38 50.25 -31.87
CA SER A 655 96.86 50.26 -31.75
C SER A 655 97.55 49.08 -32.45
N LEU A 656 96.84 48.41 -33.38
CA LEU A 656 97.42 47.54 -34.40
C LEU A 656 97.97 48.41 -35.54
N SER A 657 99.19 48.93 -35.40
CA SER A 657 99.97 49.31 -36.56
C SER A 657 101.46 49.16 -36.26
N MET A 658 102.17 48.52 -37.19
CA MET A 658 103.62 48.33 -37.19
C MET A 658 104.13 47.23 -36.24
N THR A 659 104.09 45.98 -36.68
CA THR A 659 105.27 45.36 -37.29
C THR A 659 104.99 43.91 -37.66
N LYS A 660 104.97 43.69 -38.98
CA LYS A 660 105.56 42.58 -39.72
C LYS A 660 105.50 41.20 -39.04
N THR A 661 104.63 40.31 -39.50
CA THR A 661 104.88 39.44 -40.67
C THR A 661 106.27 38.81 -40.69
N LYS A 662 106.36 37.52 -40.39
CA LYS A 662 106.64 36.42 -41.34
C LYS A 662 107.20 35.21 -40.61
N THR A 663 106.67 34.04 -40.99
CA THR A 663 107.28 32.69 -40.92
C THR A 663 107.71 32.15 -39.55
N LEU A 664 107.01 31.13 -39.06
CA LEU A 664 107.49 29.80 -38.58
C LEU A 664 106.30 29.10 -37.89
N ASN A 665 105.77 28.00 -38.43
CA ASN A 665 106.15 26.59 -38.23
C ASN A 665 105.46 25.89 -37.03
N ARG A 666 104.72 24.82 -37.36
CA ARG A 666 104.27 23.64 -36.57
C ARG A 666 103.25 23.76 -35.41
N ASN A 667 102.21 22.93 -35.60
CA ASN A 667 101.48 22.04 -34.68
C ASN A 667 100.25 22.51 -33.87
N LEU A 668 99.27 21.58 -33.85
CA LEU A 668 98.14 21.30 -32.93
C LEU A 668 96.73 21.92 -33.18
N ASN A 669 95.84 21.02 -33.61
CA ASN A 669 94.59 20.54 -32.98
C ASN A 669 93.28 21.37 -32.81
N PHE A 670 92.19 20.70 -33.22
CA PHE A 670 90.75 20.71 -32.84
C PHE A 670 89.94 22.03 -32.89
N GLY A 671 88.69 22.12 -33.35
CA GLY A 671 87.64 21.20 -33.86
C GLY A 671 86.61 22.09 -34.58
N PRO A 672 85.31 22.10 -34.23
CA PRO A 672 84.22 21.12 -34.29
C PRO A 672 83.23 21.54 -35.44
N ARG A 673 82.01 20.99 -35.61
CA ARG A 673 80.78 21.49 -34.95
C ARG A 673 79.53 20.95 -35.66
N LEU A 674 78.49 20.74 -34.84
CA LEU A 674 77.08 21.07 -35.09
C LEU A 674 76.37 20.21 -36.18
N THR A 675 75.06 20.00 -36.18
CA THR A 675 73.96 20.75 -35.57
C THR A 675 72.70 19.88 -35.65
N LEU A 676 71.81 20.04 -34.67
CA LEU A 676 70.36 20.25 -34.81
C LEU A 676 69.62 19.59 -35.99
N MET A 677 68.59 18.81 -35.67
CA MET A 677 67.21 19.31 -35.60
C MET A 677 66.39 18.53 -34.58
#